data_AF-W7XL27-F1
#
_entry.id   AF-W7XL27-F1
#
_cell.length_a   1.000
_cell.length_b   1.000
_cell.length_c   1.000
_cell.angle_alpha   90.00
_cell.angle_beta   90.00
_cell.angle_gamma   90.00
#
_symmetry.space_group_name_H-M   'P 1'
#
loop_
_entity.id
_entity.type
_entity.pdbx_description
1 polymer ?
#
loop_
_entity_poly.entity_id
_entity_poly.type
_entity_poly.pdbx_seq_one_letter_code
_entity_poly.pdbx_strand_id
1 'polypeptide(L)'
;MYLMYTHFINIASSGSPCALEISQADIFYVNNTKFVNLNNSNQTKTVESNIISYYQGGAIGIQNVKQTHIEYSLFQNCSSSMQGGAIYSSQQIKANFILYKSNFIDNKSIYSSGGAIFLQFLRGVNITKSNFTKNKALFQNGGAISLDTCDLLQFSDDIFSSNEASIGGSIYHYKVNSNLIKKINLLQNNIIFWHNKASFYGQNIGSIPQNIGITNKPHLDSLKIVEEYSIYNISSGNYLDKKLYLNFIDEENNSFNFLGPDIFYDRSQFYFQLYIQNNSQIVIQEGMSALLNKTIGMFELNFQSFYKISQNQTISIISNQFQQGVFLSIPLHLYYRNCTIGEIILEKNQFIQCSQCVEGRYSLKIPDMQNNINKLECVSCPEQAHFCQGSEIQLKDGYWRESNLTDQIYTCLLDSCSFNNPQSKNGCLTGFVGPLCNSCDNKNKVWGQQYGLKGQNCFPCSQQLNQIAFACFFIIFYVFYIAFSQHNIIASKIRIMKLKIFKQIQLLVTSNLSSSANESSLLYKIFINYLQILSCIANFTILNTYFLSNPVNLFGNPIKITINSLDCLFKISDKYPLWLNRIIIQIFSIIIICLLTLILLLIKQLRSYKKKEQALKKFHQMIKMTLVFIYIFYQPSIVINQNLIFIGFQKIKFIYYSQKIENDFFIFKLNFNKFYYFIVQNTD
;
A
#
# COMPACT_ATOMS: atom_id res chain seq x y z
N MET A 1 -24.05 24.45 -67.43
CA MET A 1 -22.89 23.86 -68.14
C MET A 1 -23.00 22.35 -68.05
N TYR A 2 -22.89 21.66 -69.18
CA TYR A 2 -22.95 20.19 -69.25
C TYR A 2 -21.62 19.66 -69.77
N LEU A 3 -21.04 18.71 -69.04
CA LEU A 3 -19.79 18.05 -69.37
C LEU A 3 -20.07 16.54 -69.41
N MET A 4 -19.99 15.95 -70.60
CA MET A 4 -20.36 14.54 -70.80
C MET A 4 -19.28 13.83 -71.60
N TYR A 5 -18.90 12.62 -71.15
CA TYR A 5 -17.95 11.74 -71.86
C TYR A 5 -16.59 12.37 -72.16
N THR A 6 -16.11 13.29 -71.32
CA THR A 6 -14.82 13.95 -71.52
C THR A 6 -13.71 13.32 -70.68
N HIS A 7 -12.45 13.54 -71.10
CA HIS A 7 -11.26 12.99 -70.44
C HIS A 7 -10.23 14.09 -70.21
N PHE A 8 -9.95 14.39 -68.95
CA PHE A 8 -8.89 15.27 -68.49
C PHE A 8 -7.77 14.41 -67.92
N ILE A 9 -6.61 14.36 -68.60
CA ILE A 9 -5.51 13.46 -68.25
C ILE A 9 -4.19 14.24 -68.23
N ASN A 10 -3.39 14.04 -67.17
CA ASN A 10 -2.03 14.60 -67.03
C ASN A 10 -1.97 16.14 -67.12
N ILE A 11 -2.88 16.83 -66.44
CA ILE A 11 -2.89 18.30 -66.40
C ILE A 11 -2.21 18.74 -65.11
N ALA A 12 -1.10 19.46 -65.25
CA ALA A 12 -0.45 20.16 -64.15
C ALA A 12 -0.63 21.66 -64.36
N SER A 13 -1.27 22.33 -63.40
CA SER A 13 -1.44 23.77 -63.42
C SER A 13 -0.53 24.41 -62.36
N SER A 14 0.28 25.38 -62.78
CA SER A 14 1.08 26.23 -61.89
C SER A 14 0.50 27.63 -61.71
N GLY A 15 -0.68 27.92 -62.30
CA GLY A 15 -1.25 29.27 -62.35
C GLY A 15 -2.78 29.36 -62.27
N SER A 16 -3.50 28.27 -62.54
CA SER A 16 -4.96 28.14 -62.37
C SER A 16 -5.29 27.32 -61.11
N PRO A 17 -6.37 27.62 -60.36
CA PRO A 17 -6.76 26.91 -59.13
C PRO A 17 -7.27 25.49 -59.31
N CYS A 18 -7.65 25.09 -60.53
CA CYS A 18 -8.09 23.73 -60.85
C CYS A 18 -8.07 23.48 -62.37
N ALA A 19 -8.33 22.24 -62.81
CA ALA A 19 -8.48 21.94 -64.23
C ALA A 19 -9.79 22.53 -64.82
N LEU A 20 -10.83 22.62 -63.99
CA LEU A 20 -12.12 23.19 -64.37
C LEU A 20 -12.67 24.07 -63.24
N GLU A 21 -12.67 25.38 -63.46
CA GLU A 21 -13.22 26.36 -62.51
C GLU A 21 -14.60 26.83 -62.98
N ILE A 22 -15.61 26.68 -62.12
CA ILE A 22 -16.96 27.20 -62.33
C ILE A 22 -17.22 28.26 -61.28
N SER A 23 -17.19 29.53 -61.68
CA SER A 23 -17.39 30.67 -60.77
C SER A 23 -18.86 31.04 -60.55
N GLN A 24 -19.74 30.71 -61.51
CA GLN A 24 -21.18 30.95 -61.43
C GLN A 24 -21.95 30.09 -62.44
N ALA A 25 -23.02 29.42 -62.00
CA ALA A 25 -23.96 28.75 -62.89
C ALA A 25 -25.30 28.46 -62.18
N ASP A 26 -26.39 28.30 -62.93
CA ASP A 26 -27.60 27.69 -62.34
C ASP A 26 -27.41 26.18 -62.16
N ILE A 27 -26.99 25.50 -63.22
CA ILE A 27 -26.81 24.04 -63.24
C ILE A 27 -25.41 23.71 -63.79
N PHE A 28 -24.68 22.89 -63.05
CA PHE A 28 -23.44 22.25 -63.48
C PHE A 28 -23.61 20.72 -63.44
N TYR A 29 -23.48 20.08 -64.60
CA TYR A 29 -23.72 18.64 -64.75
C TYR A 29 -22.51 17.97 -65.38
N VAL A 30 -21.94 16.98 -64.68
CA VAL A 30 -20.80 16.17 -65.10
C VAL A 30 -21.25 14.71 -65.17
N ASN A 31 -21.08 14.07 -66.31
CA ASN A 31 -21.46 12.67 -66.49
C ASN A 31 -20.45 11.88 -67.32
N ASN A 32 -20.20 10.63 -66.95
CA ASN A 32 -19.27 9.72 -67.64
C ASN A 32 -17.89 10.33 -67.91
N THR A 33 -17.42 11.23 -67.05
CA THR A 33 -16.18 12.00 -67.27
C THR A 33 -15.03 11.43 -66.45
N LYS A 34 -13.80 11.51 -66.97
CA LYS A 34 -12.58 11.07 -66.26
C LYS A 34 -11.63 12.23 -66.01
N PHE A 35 -11.17 12.35 -64.78
CA PHE A 35 -10.17 13.28 -64.30
C PHE A 35 -9.02 12.46 -63.70
N VAL A 36 -7.89 12.36 -64.41
CA VAL A 36 -6.78 11.46 -64.07
C VAL A 36 -5.46 12.21 -64.05
N ASN A 37 -4.68 12.05 -62.97
CA ASN A 37 -3.37 12.68 -62.80
C ASN A 37 -3.43 14.20 -62.94
N LEU A 38 -4.29 14.83 -62.16
CA LEU A 38 -4.44 16.29 -62.14
C LEU A 38 -3.76 16.83 -60.91
N ASN A 39 -2.69 17.61 -61.08
CA ASN A 39 -1.95 18.14 -59.96
C ASN A 39 -1.98 19.66 -59.97
N ASN A 40 -2.44 20.22 -58.85
CA ASN A 40 -2.31 21.63 -58.60
C ASN A 40 -1.35 21.89 -57.44
N SER A 41 -0.12 22.27 -57.80
CA SER A 41 0.94 22.58 -56.85
C SER A 41 1.62 23.88 -57.25
N ASN A 42 1.71 24.81 -56.30
CA ASN A 42 2.44 26.05 -56.48
C ASN A 42 3.94 25.73 -56.62
N GLN A 43 4.51 25.88 -57.82
CA GLN A 43 5.96 25.71 -58.06
C GLN A 43 6.74 27.02 -57.99
N THR A 44 6.09 28.19 -57.85
CA THR A 44 6.80 29.48 -57.86
C THR A 44 6.84 30.12 -56.48
N LYS A 45 7.95 29.91 -55.76
CA LYS A 45 8.48 30.92 -54.83
C LYS A 45 9.02 32.08 -55.67
N THR A 46 8.18 33.01 -56.11
CA THR A 46 8.63 34.34 -56.53
C THR A 46 8.41 35.29 -55.36
N VAL A 47 9.51 35.80 -54.82
CA VAL A 47 9.63 36.56 -53.57
C VAL A 47 8.95 37.95 -53.62
N GLU A 48 8.24 38.29 -54.71
CA GLU A 48 7.76 39.66 -54.95
C GLU A 48 6.24 39.83 -55.04
N SER A 49 5.43 38.80 -54.76
CA SER A 49 3.98 38.98 -54.61
C SER A 49 3.44 38.30 -53.35
N ASN A 50 2.94 39.10 -52.42
CA ASN A 50 2.22 38.69 -51.20
C ASN A 50 0.85 38.03 -51.48
N ILE A 51 0.64 37.42 -52.65
CA ILE A 51 -0.60 36.74 -53.01
C ILE A 51 -0.30 35.24 -53.00
N ILE A 52 -0.51 34.60 -51.85
CA ILE A 52 -0.59 33.14 -51.78
C ILE A 52 -1.88 32.75 -52.50
N SER A 53 -1.79 32.36 -53.77
CA SER A 53 -2.91 31.78 -54.49
C SER A 53 -3.24 30.42 -53.90
N TYR A 54 -4.37 30.33 -53.20
CA TYR A 54 -4.87 29.10 -52.61
C TYR A 54 -5.45 28.21 -53.71
N TYR A 55 -4.72 27.17 -54.10
CA TYR A 55 -5.19 26.23 -55.12
C TYR A 55 -6.06 25.15 -54.51
N GLN A 56 -7.36 25.21 -54.82
CA GLN A 56 -8.44 24.39 -54.27
C GLN A 56 -9.09 23.58 -55.39
N GLY A 57 -9.42 22.31 -55.13
CA GLY A 57 -10.01 21.43 -56.14
C GLY A 57 -9.00 20.99 -57.19
N GLY A 58 -8.31 19.86 -57.01
CA GLY A 58 -7.28 19.45 -57.99
C GLY A 58 -7.84 19.26 -59.41
N ALA A 59 -9.08 18.80 -59.52
CA ALA A 59 -9.82 18.66 -60.77
C ALA A 59 -10.82 19.78 -60.99
N ILE A 60 -11.74 20.00 -60.04
CA ILE A 60 -12.88 20.91 -60.21
C ILE A 60 -13.00 21.85 -59.01
N GLY A 61 -13.09 23.15 -59.29
CA GLY A 61 -13.45 24.19 -58.33
C GLY A 61 -14.83 24.76 -58.65
N ILE A 62 -15.75 24.76 -57.68
CA ILE A 62 -17.15 25.16 -57.86
C ILE A 62 -17.52 26.27 -56.88
N GLN A 63 -18.00 27.39 -57.41
CA GLN A 63 -18.49 28.53 -56.65
C GLN A 63 -19.78 29.07 -57.27
N ASN A 64 -20.68 29.55 -56.42
CA ASN A 64 -21.98 30.14 -56.77
C ASN A 64 -22.79 29.34 -57.82
N VAL A 65 -22.88 28.01 -57.63
CA VAL A 65 -23.68 27.10 -58.46
C VAL A 65 -24.89 26.58 -57.69
N LYS A 66 -26.11 26.81 -58.20
CA LYS A 66 -27.35 26.38 -57.49
C LYS A 66 -27.50 24.85 -57.45
N GLN A 67 -27.20 24.17 -58.55
CA GLN A 67 -27.29 22.70 -58.63
C GLN A 67 -26.06 22.10 -59.30
N THR A 68 -25.35 21.26 -58.56
CA THR A 68 -24.23 20.47 -59.08
C THR A 68 -24.62 18.99 -59.11
N HIS A 69 -24.40 18.35 -60.25
CA HIS A 69 -24.60 16.92 -60.46
C HIS A 69 -23.33 16.31 -61.01
N ILE A 70 -22.81 15.28 -60.34
CA ILE A 70 -21.64 14.52 -60.77
C ILE A 70 -22.01 13.04 -60.73
N GLU A 71 -22.06 12.43 -61.92
CA GLU A 71 -22.58 11.08 -62.08
C GLU A 71 -21.61 10.23 -62.89
N TYR A 72 -21.48 8.94 -62.55
CA TYR A 72 -20.74 7.93 -63.32
C TYR A 72 -19.29 8.34 -63.69
N SER A 73 -18.65 9.14 -62.85
CA SER A 73 -17.37 9.79 -63.18
C SER A 73 -16.21 9.23 -62.35
N LEU A 74 -14.99 9.36 -62.86
CA LEU A 74 -13.76 8.90 -62.23
C LEU A 74 -12.84 10.09 -61.91
N PHE A 75 -12.40 10.18 -60.66
CA PHE A 75 -11.37 11.10 -60.19
C PHE A 75 -10.23 10.27 -59.60
N GLN A 76 -9.09 10.24 -60.29
CA GLN A 76 -7.95 9.43 -59.91
C GLN A 76 -6.67 10.25 -59.84
N ASN A 77 -5.94 10.11 -58.73
CA ASN A 77 -4.65 10.77 -58.53
C ASN A 77 -4.74 12.29 -58.77
N CYS A 78 -5.82 12.91 -58.30
CA CYS A 78 -5.97 14.37 -58.29
C CYS A 78 -5.39 14.93 -56.99
N SER A 79 -4.62 16.01 -57.07
CA SER A 79 -4.06 16.67 -55.89
C SER A 79 -4.26 18.17 -55.90
N SER A 80 -4.59 18.71 -54.73
CA SER A 80 -4.65 20.15 -54.47
C SER A 80 -3.76 20.53 -53.28
N SER A 81 -3.20 21.73 -53.34
CA SER A 81 -2.45 22.29 -52.21
C SER A 81 -3.33 22.54 -50.98
N MET A 82 -4.58 22.99 -51.20
CA MET A 82 -5.52 23.36 -50.15
C MET A 82 -6.71 22.39 -50.13
N GLN A 83 -7.95 22.86 -50.00
CA GLN A 83 -9.14 22.00 -49.84
C GLN A 83 -9.46 21.19 -51.10
N GLY A 84 -10.01 19.98 -50.91
CA GLY A 84 -10.61 19.19 -51.99
C GLY A 84 -9.58 18.68 -52.98
N GLY A 85 -8.98 17.50 -52.73
CA GLY A 85 -7.92 16.97 -53.60
C GLY A 85 -8.36 16.76 -55.05
N ALA A 86 -9.63 16.41 -55.26
CA ALA A 86 -10.27 16.37 -56.59
C ALA A 86 -11.29 17.49 -56.76
N ILE A 87 -12.23 17.64 -55.82
CA ILE A 87 -13.35 18.58 -55.95
C ILE A 87 -13.37 19.51 -54.75
N TYR A 88 -13.45 20.81 -55.03
CA TYR A 88 -13.75 21.84 -54.06
C TYR A 88 -15.07 22.53 -54.44
N SER A 89 -16.00 22.65 -53.51
CA SER A 89 -17.24 23.40 -53.70
C SER A 89 -17.56 24.24 -52.46
N SER A 90 -17.62 25.56 -52.62
CA SER A 90 -18.03 26.50 -51.57
C SER A 90 -19.04 27.49 -52.13
N GLN A 91 -20.19 27.63 -51.48
CA GLN A 91 -21.35 28.32 -52.05
C GLN A 91 -21.79 29.49 -51.17
N GLN A 92 -21.96 30.67 -51.75
CA GLN A 92 -22.56 31.82 -51.05
C GLN A 92 -24.08 31.90 -51.25
N ILE A 93 -24.63 30.97 -52.03
CA ILE A 93 -26.05 30.87 -52.38
C ILE A 93 -26.64 29.55 -51.86
N LYS A 94 -27.97 29.45 -51.86
CA LYS A 94 -28.63 28.16 -51.60
C LYS A 94 -28.33 27.20 -52.74
N ALA A 95 -27.49 26.21 -52.45
CA ALA A 95 -26.98 25.29 -53.44
C ALA A 95 -27.10 23.83 -53.00
N ASN A 96 -27.30 22.95 -53.99
CA ASN A 96 -27.37 21.52 -53.83
C ASN A 96 -26.22 20.82 -54.59
N PHE A 97 -25.70 19.75 -54.02
CA PHE A 97 -24.65 18.93 -54.60
C PHE A 97 -25.07 17.46 -54.61
N ILE A 98 -25.06 16.85 -55.79
CA ILE A 98 -25.46 15.47 -56.03
C ILE A 98 -24.28 14.71 -56.62
N LEU A 99 -23.88 13.65 -55.94
CA LEU A 99 -22.87 12.70 -56.37
C LEU A 99 -23.48 11.30 -56.47
N TYR A 100 -23.33 10.68 -57.63
CA TYR A 100 -23.91 9.37 -57.88
C TYR A 100 -22.95 8.46 -58.65
N LYS A 101 -22.79 7.21 -58.18
CA LYS A 101 -22.05 6.15 -58.89
C LYS A 101 -20.67 6.58 -59.41
N SER A 102 -19.94 7.37 -58.62
CA SER A 102 -18.65 7.92 -59.01
C SER A 102 -17.51 7.35 -58.16
N ASN A 103 -16.30 7.34 -58.72
CA ASN A 103 -15.12 6.74 -58.10
C ASN A 103 -14.04 7.79 -57.83
N PHE A 104 -13.51 7.81 -56.60
CA PHE A 104 -12.44 8.68 -56.13
C PHE A 104 -11.28 7.83 -55.60
N ILE A 105 -10.16 7.83 -56.33
CA ILE A 105 -9.04 6.92 -56.10
C ILE A 105 -7.74 7.72 -55.93
N ASP A 106 -7.01 7.50 -54.84
CA ASP A 106 -5.69 8.10 -54.58
C ASP A 106 -5.67 9.64 -54.71
N ASN A 107 -6.78 10.33 -54.40
CA ASN A 107 -6.80 11.79 -54.41
C ASN A 107 -6.24 12.37 -53.10
N LYS A 108 -5.65 13.56 -53.18
CA LYS A 108 -4.91 14.12 -52.06
C LYS A 108 -5.07 15.62 -51.88
N SER A 109 -5.45 16.02 -50.68
CA SER A 109 -5.26 17.40 -50.18
C SER A 109 -3.97 17.46 -49.37
N ILE A 110 -3.10 18.42 -49.70
CA ILE A 110 -1.79 18.56 -49.04
C ILE A 110 -1.97 19.27 -47.69
N TYR A 111 -2.36 20.54 -47.68
CA TYR A 111 -2.39 21.38 -46.47
C TYR A 111 -3.77 21.56 -45.84
N SER A 112 -4.83 20.95 -46.40
CA SER A 112 -6.19 21.18 -45.94
C SER A 112 -7.05 19.91 -45.91
N SER A 113 -8.36 20.09 -45.71
CA SER A 113 -9.34 19.01 -45.52
C SER A 113 -9.95 18.52 -46.83
N GLY A 114 -10.54 17.33 -46.79
CA GLY A 114 -11.26 16.74 -47.92
C GLY A 114 -10.30 16.17 -48.96
N GLY A 115 -9.66 15.05 -48.65
CA GLY A 115 -8.61 14.48 -49.50
C GLY A 115 -9.08 14.16 -50.92
N ALA A 116 -10.36 13.87 -51.12
CA ALA A 116 -11.01 13.87 -52.44
C ALA A 116 -11.95 15.06 -52.63
N ILE A 117 -12.88 15.27 -51.70
CA ILE A 117 -13.95 16.25 -51.83
C ILE A 117 -14.00 17.14 -50.60
N PHE A 118 -14.06 18.45 -50.82
CA PHE A 118 -14.39 19.43 -49.80
C PHE A 118 -15.66 20.19 -50.20
N LEU A 119 -16.67 20.17 -49.33
CA LEU A 119 -17.95 20.84 -49.53
C LEU A 119 -18.21 21.83 -48.40
N GLN A 120 -18.63 23.06 -48.75
CA GLN A 120 -18.92 24.11 -47.79
C GLN A 120 -20.18 24.91 -48.14
N PHE A 121 -20.99 25.25 -47.13
CA PHE A 121 -22.18 26.11 -47.24
C PHE A 121 -23.26 25.60 -48.21
N LEU A 122 -23.56 24.29 -48.16
CA LEU A 122 -24.58 23.66 -49.00
C LEU A 122 -25.88 23.37 -48.23
N ARG A 123 -27.02 23.59 -48.87
CA ARG A 123 -28.37 23.32 -48.31
C ARG A 123 -28.88 21.92 -48.62
N GLY A 124 -28.18 21.19 -49.47
CA GLY A 124 -28.55 19.83 -49.82
C GLY A 124 -27.39 19.06 -50.40
N VAL A 125 -26.91 18.05 -49.69
CA VAL A 125 -25.88 17.13 -50.17
C VAL A 125 -26.47 15.73 -50.29
N ASN A 126 -26.39 15.16 -51.49
CA ASN A 126 -26.73 13.77 -51.79
C ASN A 126 -25.50 13.06 -52.33
N ILE A 127 -25.02 12.04 -51.63
CA ILE A 127 -23.90 11.20 -52.10
C ILE A 127 -24.37 9.76 -52.01
N THR A 128 -24.38 9.04 -53.13
CA THR A 128 -24.88 7.66 -53.14
C THR A 128 -24.14 6.77 -54.13
N LYS A 129 -24.02 5.48 -53.78
CA LYS A 129 -23.45 4.41 -54.63
C LYS A 129 -22.04 4.71 -55.15
N SER A 130 -21.27 5.52 -54.44
CA SER A 130 -19.95 6.00 -54.84
C SER A 130 -18.83 5.32 -54.04
N ASN A 131 -17.63 5.29 -54.60
CA ASN A 131 -16.48 4.62 -54.00
C ASN A 131 -15.32 5.60 -53.76
N PHE A 132 -14.76 5.56 -52.56
CA PHE A 132 -13.66 6.40 -52.11
C PHE A 132 -12.54 5.50 -51.58
N THR A 133 -11.47 5.36 -52.36
CA THR A 133 -10.36 4.48 -52.03
C THR A 133 -9.04 5.24 -51.95
N LYS A 134 -8.30 5.05 -50.86
CA LYS A 134 -6.93 5.59 -50.67
C LYS A 134 -6.80 7.10 -50.80
N ASN A 135 -7.89 7.85 -50.57
CA ASN A 135 -7.84 9.30 -50.57
C ASN A 135 -7.22 9.80 -49.26
N LYS A 136 -6.48 10.92 -49.31
CA LYS A 136 -5.71 11.42 -48.17
C LYS A 136 -5.85 12.92 -47.96
N ALA A 137 -6.13 13.33 -46.74
CA ALA A 137 -5.89 14.69 -46.24
C ALA A 137 -4.65 14.64 -45.35
N LEU A 138 -3.48 15.09 -45.83
CA LEU A 138 -2.22 14.81 -45.13
C LEU A 138 -2.12 15.44 -43.74
N PHE A 139 -2.63 16.66 -43.60
CA PHE A 139 -2.40 17.48 -42.41
C PHE A 139 -3.69 17.86 -41.67
N GLN A 140 -4.86 17.60 -42.26
CA GLN A 140 -6.16 18.06 -41.75
C GLN A 140 -7.19 16.93 -41.84
N ASN A 141 -8.48 17.26 -42.02
CA ASN A 141 -9.58 16.37 -41.69
C ASN A 141 -10.23 15.78 -42.96
N GLY A 142 -10.91 14.64 -42.81
CA GLY A 142 -11.76 14.06 -43.85
C GLY A 142 -10.95 13.49 -45.01
N GLY A 143 -10.41 12.29 -44.84
CA GLY A 143 -9.45 11.71 -45.79
C GLY A 143 -10.02 11.51 -47.18
N ALA A 144 -11.31 11.22 -47.29
CA ALA A 144 -12.07 11.28 -48.54
C ALA A 144 -12.90 12.56 -48.63
N ILE A 145 -13.78 12.81 -47.67
CA ILE A 145 -14.78 13.88 -47.74
C ILE A 145 -14.69 14.76 -46.50
N SER A 146 -14.69 16.07 -46.70
CA SER A 146 -14.89 17.05 -45.63
C SER A 146 -16.12 17.89 -45.92
N LEU A 147 -17.05 17.94 -44.96
CA LEU A 147 -18.29 18.71 -45.01
C LEU A 147 -18.22 19.84 -43.97
N ASP A 148 -18.38 21.09 -44.40
CA ASP A 148 -18.44 22.24 -43.50
C ASP A 148 -19.75 23.02 -43.72
N THR A 149 -20.58 23.10 -42.68
CA THR A 149 -21.82 23.88 -42.71
C THR A 149 -22.71 23.44 -43.89
N CYS A 150 -23.00 22.15 -43.95
CA CYS A 150 -23.79 21.52 -45.02
C CYS A 150 -25.02 20.80 -44.45
N ASP A 151 -26.10 20.74 -45.22
CA ASP A 151 -27.28 19.92 -44.89
C ASP A 151 -27.24 18.61 -45.70
N LEU A 152 -26.95 17.50 -45.01
CA LEU A 152 -26.88 16.17 -45.63
C LEU A 152 -28.29 15.57 -45.78
N LEU A 153 -28.77 15.41 -47.01
CA LEU A 153 -30.14 14.96 -47.29
C LEU A 153 -30.21 13.47 -47.66
N GLN A 154 -29.17 12.93 -48.32
CA GLN A 154 -29.06 11.51 -48.62
C GLN A 154 -27.60 11.06 -48.64
N PHE A 155 -27.31 9.94 -47.97
CA PHE A 155 -25.96 9.39 -47.89
C PHE A 155 -26.06 7.87 -47.71
N SER A 156 -25.83 7.08 -48.77
CA SER A 156 -26.13 5.64 -48.76
C SER A 156 -25.46 4.83 -49.87
N ASP A 157 -25.23 3.55 -49.57
CA ASP A 157 -24.63 2.56 -50.48
C ASP A 157 -23.19 2.93 -50.95
N ASP A 158 -22.47 3.72 -50.16
CA ASP A 158 -21.11 4.17 -50.48
C ASP A 158 -20.03 3.26 -49.87
N ILE A 159 -18.86 3.21 -50.49
CA ILE A 159 -17.70 2.44 -50.00
C ILE A 159 -16.55 3.39 -49.70
N PHE A 160 -15.98 3.29 -48.50
CA PHE A 160 -14.82 4.04 -48.07
C PHE A 160 -13.73 3.07 -47.63
N SER A 161 -12.62 3.01 -48.37
CA SER A 161 -11.53 2.11 -48.05
C SER A 161 -10.14 2.75 -48.06
N SER A 162 -9.33 2.42 -47.05
CA SER A 162 -7.93 2.85 -46.94
C SER A 162 -7.73 4.37 -47.02
N ASN A 163 -8.74 5.17 -46.67
CA ASN A 163 -8.61 6.63 -46.64
C ASN A 163 -7.88 7.07 -45.35
N GLU A 164 -7.15 8.18 -45.42
CA GLU A 164 -6.29 8.65 -44.32
C GLU A 164 -6.43 10.15 -44.04
N ALA A 165 -6.54 10.52 -42.77
CA ALA A 165 -6.58 11.92 -42.32
C ALA A 165 -6.08 12.10 -40.88
N SER A 166 -6.04 13.34 -40.40
CA SER A 166 -5.82 13.63 -38.98
C SER A 166 -7.06 13.27 -38.14
N ILE A 167 -8.22 13.78 -38.56
CA ILE A 167 -9.53 13.51 -37.96
C ILE A 167 -10.48 13.03 -39.05
N GLY A 168 -11.27 12.00 -38.78
CA GLY A 168 -12.24 11.48 -39.76
C GLY A 168 -11.51 10.84 -40.94
N GLY A 169 -10.95 9.65 -40.74
CA GLY A 169 -10.10 8.97 -41.72
C GLY A 169 -10.74 8.85 -43.10
N SER A 170 -12.07 8.75 -43.17
CA SER A 170 -12.84 8.88 -44.41
C SER A 170 -13.60 10.20 -44.49
N ILE A 171 -14.45 10.47 -43.50
CA ILE A 171 -15.40 11.57 -43.54
C ILE A 171 -15.14 12.46 -42.33
N TYR A 172 -15.00 13.76 -42.56
CA TYR A 172 -15.09 14.76 -41.52
C TYR A 172 -16.30 15.63 -41.76
N HIS A 173 -17.03 15.95 -40.69
CA HIS A 173 -18.15 16.87 -40.79
C HIS A 173 -18.15 17.91 -39.65
N TYR A 174 -18.37 19.17 -40.03
CA TYR A 174 -18.49 20.29 -39.12
C TYR A 174 -19.83 20.99 -39.38
N LYS A 175 -20.62 21.21 -38.31
CA LYS A 175 -21.95 21.86 -38.36
C LYS A 175 -22.86 21.29 -39.47
N VAL A 176 -23.12 19.98 -39.45
CA VAL A 176 -24.06 19.36 -40.38
C VAL A 176 -25.42 19.18 -39.72
N ASN A 177 -26.46 19.76 -40.33
CA ASN A 177 -27.82 19.75 -39.82
C ASN A 177 -28.56 18.51 -40.37
N SER A 178 -28.28 17.31 -39.85
CA SER A 178 -29.00 16.12 -40.32
C SER A 178 -29.06 14.97 -39.31
N ASN A 179 -30.27 14.46 -39.08
CA ASN A 179 -30.52 13.19 -38.38
C ASN A 179 -29.88 11.98 -39.10
N LEU A 180 -29.46 12.13 -40.36
CA LEU A 180 -28.82 11.05 -41.13
C LEU A 180 -27.43 10.70 -40.63
N ILE A 181 -26.68 11.63 -40.03
CA ILE A 181 -25.35 11.30 -39.46
C ILE A 181 -25.49 10.28 -38.33
N LYS A 182 -26.52 10.43 -37.48
CA LYS A 182 -26.84 9.41 -36.46
C LYS A 182 -27.18 8.06 -37.11
N LYS A 183 -27.85 8.05 -38.26
CA LYS A 183 -28.18 6.81 -39.00
C LYS A 183 -26.97 6.19 -39.68
N ILE A 184 -26.04 7.00 -40.20
CA ILE A 184 -24.75 6.56 -40.75
C ILE A 184 -23.96 5.83 -39.66
N ASN A 185 -23.86 6.40 -38.47
CA ASN A 185 -23.18 5.78 -37.33
C ASN A 185 -23.86 4.49 -36.86
N LEU A 186 -25.18 4.37 -37.04
CA LEU A 186 -25.97 3.15 -36.76
C LEU A 186 -25.94 2.13 -37.92
N LEU A 187 -25.10 2.33 -38.95
CA LEU A 187 -24.96 1.47 -40.14
C LEU A 187 -26.28 1.24 -40.93
N GLN A 188 -27.29 2.10 -40.77
CA GLN A 188 -28.61 1.91 -41.40
C GLN A 188 -28.64 2.23 -42.91
N ASN A 189 -27.55 2.75 -43.47
CA ASN A 189 -27.50 3.30 -44.83
C ASN A 189 -26.59 2.49 -45.79
N ASN A 190 -26.24 1.24 -45.46
CA ASN A 190 -25.38 0.37 -46.29
C ASN A 190 -24.01 0.96 -46.67
N ILE A 191 -23.41 1.76 -45.79
CA ILE A 191 -22.08 2.33 -46.03
C ILE A 191 -21.03 1.35 -45.52
N ILE A 192 -20.02 1.06 -46.34
CA ILE A 192 -18.95 0.12 -46.01
C ILE A 192 -17.67 0.90 -45.73
N PHE A 193 -17.16 0.78 -44.51
CA PHE A 193 -15.85 1.31 -44.12
C PHE A 193 -14.83 0.17 -43.99
N TRP A 194 -13.67 0.30 -44.64
CA TRP A 194 -12.64 -0.74 -44.63
C TRP A 194 -11.22 -0.18 -44.55
N HIS A 195 -10.47 -0.47 -43.48
CA HIS A 195 -9.09 -0.05 -43.28
C HIS A 195 -8.81 1.47 -43.41
N ASN A 196 -9.80 2.32 -43.15
CA ASN A 196 -9.56 3.76 -43.04
C ASN A 196 -8.78 4.08 -41.78
N LYS A 197 -8.06 5.21 -41.74
CA LYS A 197 -7.17 5.59 -40.64
C LYS A 197 -7.26 7.07 -40.30
N ALA A 198 -7.41 7.37 -39.02
CA ALA A 198 -7.22 8.70 -38.48
C ALA A 198 -6.03 8.73 -37.52
N SER A 199 -5.21 9.79 -37.56
CA SER A 199 -4.08 9.90 -36.62
C SER A 199 -4.48 10.39 -35.23
N PHE A 200 -5.61 11.09 -35.11
CA PHE A 200 -6.07 11.68 -33.85
C PHE A 200 -7.34 11.03 -33.31
N TYR A 201 -8.46 11.10 -34.04
CA TYR A 201 -9.72 10.41 -33.69
C TYR A 201 -10.65 10.31 -34.92
N GLY A 202 -11.74 9.55 -34.80
CA GLY A 202 -12.69 9.31 -35.89
C GLY A 202 -12.05 8.47 -37.00
N GLN A 203 -11.82 7.19 -36.73
CA GLN A 203 -11.13 6.28 -37.66
C GLN A 203 -11.81 6.26 -39.03
N ASN A 204 -13.15 6.31 -39.04
CA ASN A 204 -13.93 6.44 -40.26
C ASN A 204 -14.56 7.82 -40.36
N ILE A 205 -15.26 8.24 -39.31
CA ILE A 205 -16.06 9.46 -39.29
C ILE A 205 -15.61 10.29 -38.09
N GLY A 206 -15.32 11.57 -38.33
CA GLY A 206 -14.95 12.50 -37.28
C GLY A 206 -15.76 13.80 -37.31
N SER A 207 -16.08 14.29 -36.13
CA SER A 207 -16.76 15.58 -35.92
C SER A 207 -16.20 16.32 -34.70
N ILE A 208 -17.00 17.19 -34.07
CA ILE A 208 -16.66 17.73 -32.76
C ILE A 208 -16.86 16.64 -31.68
N PRO A 209 -16.17 16.70 -30.53
CA PRO A 209 -16.35 15.72 -29.46
C PRO A 209 -17.82 15.55 -29.07
N GLN A 210 -18.27 14.30 -28.90
CA GLN A 210 -19.67 14.00 -28.61
C GLN A 210 -19.91 13.79 -27.11
N ASN A 211 -18.98 13.09 -26.45
CA ASN A 211 -19.10 12.72 -25.05
C ASN A 211 -17.78 12.91 -24.31
N ILE A 212 -17.87 12.92 -22.97
CA ILE A 212 -16.71 12.86 -22.09
C ILE A 212 -16.70 11.47 -21.44
N GLY A 213 -15.56 10.79 -21.53
CA GLY A 213 -15.31 9.55 -20.79
C GLY A 213 -14.62 9.86 -19.46
N ILE A 214 -15.07 9.23 -18.38
CA ILE A 214 -14.51 9.40 -17.03
C ILE A 214 -14.12 8.04 -16.44
N THR A 215 -12.99 7.99 -15.72
CA THR A 215 -12.56 6.83 -14.93
C THR A 215 -11.70 7.25 -13.73
N ASN A 216 -11.57 6.37 -12.74
CA ASN A 216 -10.66 6.52 -11.60
C ASN A 216 -9.38 5.67 -11.74
N LYS A 217 -9.17 5.03 -12.90
CA LYS A 217 -7.97 4.23 -13.21
C LYS A 217 -7.18 4.89 -14.35
N PRO A 218 -5.85 4.86 -14.32
CA PRO A 218 -5.00 5.44 -15.36
C PRO A 218 -4.93 4.56 -16.62
N HIS A 219 -6.08 4.16 -17.19
CA HIS A 219 -6.14 3.29 -18.37
C HIS A 219 -7.35 3.60 -19.27
N LEU A 220 -7.13 3.70 -20.58
CA LEU A 220 -8.16 4.04 -21.58
C LEU A 220 -9.34 3.05 -21.57
N ASP A 221 -9.09 1.74 -21.50
CA ASP A 221 -10.15 0.71 -21.45
C ASP A 221 -11.11 0.82 -20.25
N SER A 222 -10.74 1.58 -19.23
CA SER A 222 -11.59 1.79 -18.05
C SER A 222 -12.52 2.98 -18.17
N LEU A 223 -12.41 3.76 -19.26
CA LEU A 223 -13.26 4.91 -19.54
C LEU A 223 -14.73 4.50 -19.67
N LYS A 224 -15.59 5.28 -19.00
CA LYS A 224 -17.04 5.14 -19.13
C LYS A 224 -17.64 6.45 -19.59
N ILE A 225 -18.52 6.36 -20.58
CA ILE A 225 -19.39 7.47 -20.98
C ILE A 225 -20.50 7.53 -19.93
N VAL A 226 -20.61 8.67 -19.24
CA VAL A 226 -21.58 8.86 -18.16
C VAL A 226 -22.26 10.21 -18.31
N GLU A 227 -23.54 10.27 -17.94
CA GLU A 227 -24.28 11.53 -17.84
C GLU A 227 -23.94 12.29 -16.56
N GLU A 228 -23.66 11.56 -15.47
CA GLU A 228 -23.25 12.11 -14.18
C GLU A 228 -22.21 11.22 -13.51
N TYR A 229 -21.38 11.80 -12.63
CA TYR A 229 -20.34 11.05 -11.93
C TYR A 229 -20.29 11.40 -10.45
N SER A 230 -20.27 10.37 -9.59
CA SER A 230 -20.27 10.52 -8.13
C SER A 230 -18.92 10.15 -7.52
N ILE A 231 -18.38 11.03 -6.68
CA ILE A 231 -17.17 10.79 -5.91
C ILE A 231 -17.54 10.72 -4.42
N TYR A 232 -17.18 9.61 -3.79
CA TYR A 232 -17.43 9.37 -2.37
C TYR A 232 -16.16 9.51 -1.54
N ASN A 233 -16.36 9.72 -0.24
CA ASN A 233 -15.32 9.70 0.78
C ASN A 233 -14.27 10.83 0.64
N ILE A 234 -14.70 12.00 0.17
CA ILE A 234 -13.80 13.14 -0.03
C ILE A 234 -13.45 13.76 1.31
N SER A 235 -12.16 13.97 1.56
CA SER A 235 -11.70 14.80 2.67
C SER A 235 -11.75 16.27 2.29
N SER A 236 -12.49 17.07 3.06
CA SER A 236 -12.57 18.50 2.82
C SER A 236 -11.21 19.16 3.01
N GLY A 237 -10.71 19.84 1.99
CA GLY A 237 -9.44 20.54 2.06
C GLY A 237 -8.20 19.69 1.87
N ASN A 238 -8.30 18.45 1.38
CA ASN A 238 -7.16 17.77 0.76
C ASN A 238 -7.51 17.41 -0.69
N TYR A 239 -6.52 16.92 -1.43
CA TYR A 239 -6.69 16.36 -2.76
C TYR A 239 -7.51 15.06 -2.73
N LEU A 240 -8.03 14.65 -3.88
CA LEU A 240 -8.76 13.38 -4.01
C LEU A 240 -7.81 12.20 -3.79
N ASP A 241 -8.22 11.22 -2.98
CA ASP A 241 -7.49 9.95 -2.79
C ASP A 241 -7.28 9.22 -4.13
N LYS A 242 -8.29 9.31 -5.00
CA LYS A 242 -8.27 8.74 -6.36
C LYS A 242 -8.50 9.85 -7.36
N LYS A 243 -7.47 10.13 -8.15
CA LYS A 243 -7.54 11.08 -9.27
C LYS A 243 -8.54 10.61 -10.32
N LEU A 244 -9.18 11.56 -10.98
CA LEU A 244 -10.02 11.27 -12.13
C LEU A 244 -9.20 11.40 -13.42
N TYR A 245 -9.46 10.51 -14.36
CA TYR A 245 -8.90 10.55 -15.69
C TYR A 245 -10.05 10.75 -16.69
N LEU A 246 -9.89 11.75 -17.54
CA LEU A 246 -10.89 12.21 -18.50
C LEU A 246 -10.33 12.08 -19.91
N ASN A 247 -11.21 11.78 -20.87
CA ASN A 247 -10.89 11.88 -22.29
C ASN A 247 -12.14 12.27 -23.09
N PHE A 248 -11.94 12.87 -24.26
CA PHE A 248 -13.00 13.10 -25.23
C PHE A 248 -13.31 11.81 -25.98
N ILE A 249 -14.59 11.62 -26.28
CA ILE A 249 -15.10 10.47 -27.01
C ILE A 249 -15.75 10.97 -28.30
N ASP A 250 -15.38 10.35 -29.41
CA ASP A 250 -15.92 10.65 -30.75
C ASP A 250 -17.27 9.96 -30.99
N GLU A 251 -17.86 10.21 -32.16
CA GLU A 251 -19.13 9.61 -32.55
C GLU A 251 -19.09 8.10 -32.81
N GLU A 252 -17.90 7.50 -32.89
CA GLU A 252 -17.65 6.07 -33.04
C GLU A 252 -17.39 5.40 -31.67
N ASN A 253 -17.61 6.13 -30.56
CA ASN A 253 -17.32 5.73 -29.18
C ASN A 253 -15.83 5.44 -28.90
N ASN A 254 -14.92 6.01 -29.69
CA ASN A 254 -13.49 5.90 -29.47
C ASN A 254 -12.96 7.12 -28.71
N SER A 255 -11.94 6.88 -27.90
CA SER A 255 -11.24 7.93 -27.17
C SER A 255 -10.25 8.68 -28.06
N PHE A 256 -10.07 9.97 -27.81
CA PHE A 256 -9.11 10.79 -28.56
C PHE A 256 -7.68 10.38 -28.24
N ASN A 257 -6.83 10.33 -29.26
CA ASN A 257 -5.43 9.95 -29.12
C ASN A 257 -4.52 11.15 -28.89
N PHE A 258 -4.32 11.50 -27.62
CA PHE A 258 -3.38 12.55 -27.23
C PHE A 258 -1.91 12.11 -27.19
N LEU A 259 -1.60 10.85 -27.57
CA LEU A 259 -0.23 10.36 -27.65
C LEU A 259 0.40 10.76 -28.99
N GLY A 260 1.66 11.18 -28.96
CA GLY A 260 2.42 11.56 -30.16
C GLY A 260 2.60 13.07 -30.35
N PRO A 261 3.45 13.47 -31.32
CA PRO A 261 3.83 14.86 -31.55
C PRO A 261 2.69 15.72 -32.08
N ASP A 262 2.61 16.96 -31.60
CA ASP A 262 1.67 18.00 -32.05
C ASP A 262 2.10 18.57 -33.41
N ILE A 263 2.14 17.77 -34.47
CA ILE A 263 2.75 18.22 -35.72
C ILE A 263 1.83 19.18 -36.51
N PHE A 264 0.50 19.02 -36.45
CA PHE A 264 -0.41 19.79 -37.32
C PHE A 264 -1.78 20.16 -36.74
N TYR A 265 -2.30 19.41 -35.77
CA TYR A 265 -3.52 19.76 -35.05
C TYR A 265 -3.14 20.21 -33.65
N ASP A 266 -3.54 21.43 -33.26
CA ASP A 266 -3.22 21.96 -31.94
C ASP A 266 -4.07 21.27 -30.87
N ARG A 267 -3.55 20.16 -30.36
CA ARG A 267 -4.20 19.37 -29.31
C ARG A 267 -4.33 20.16 -28.00
N SER A 268 -3.61 21.26 -27.83
CA SER A 268 -3.69 22.11 -26.63
C SER A 268 -5.00 22.87 -26.49
N GLN A 269 -5.79 22.96 -27.57
CA GLN A 269 -7.12 23.58 -27.55
C GLN A 269 -8.14 22.79 -26.71
N PHE A 270 -7.89 21.50 -26.51
CA PHE A 270 -8.75 20.64 -25.70
C PHE A 270 -8.37 20.72 -24.23
N TYR A 271 -9.33 21.07 -23.39
CA TYR A 271 -9.14 21.09 -21.94
C TYR A 271 -10.45 20.80 -21.21
N PHE A 272 -10.31 20.37 -19.96
CA PHE A 272 -11.42 20.25 -19.01
C PHE A 272 -11.17 21.17 -17.82
N GLN A 273 -12.23 21.81 -17.34
CA GLN A 273 -12.20 22.65 -16.15
C GLN A 273 -13.43 22.41 -15.28
N LEU A 274 -13.28 22.65 -13.98
CA LEU A 274 -14.36 22.60 -13.01
C LEU A 274 -15.13 23.91 -13.02
N TYR A 275 -16.46 23.79 -12.98
CA TYR A 275 -17.39 24.90 -12.95
C TYR A 275 -18.37 24.74 -11.79
N ILE A 276 -18.38 25.73 -10.91
CA ILE A 276 -19.05 25.69 -9.59
C ILE A 276 -20.43 26.36 -9.60
N GLN A 277 -20.83 27.00 -10.71
CA GLN A 277 -22.11 27.70 -10.94
C GLN A 277 -22.87 28.21 -9.69
N ASN A 278 -22.54 29.41 -9.20
CA ASN A 278 -23.25 30.09 -8.10
C ASN A 278 -23.44 29.26 -6.82
N ASN A 279 -22.73 28.14 -6.65
CA ASN A 279 -22.78 27.35 -5.44
C ASN A 279 -21.88 27.97 -4.36
N SER A 280 -22.47 28.76 -3.46
CA SER A 280 -21.76 29.39 -2.33
C SER A 280 -21.37 28.40 -1.21
N GLN A 281 -21.75 27.13 -1.35
CA GLN A 281 -21.49 26.09 -0.35
C GLN A 281 -20.20 25.30 -0.62
N ILE A 282 -19.51 25.54 -1.73
CA ILE A 282 -18.25 24.88 -2.08
C ILE A 282 -17.25 25.88 -2.66
N VAL A 283 -15.97 25.70 -2.31
CA VAL A 283 -14.85 26.43 -2.90
C VAL A 283 -13.79 25.42 -3.34
N ILE A 284 -13.27 25.59 -4.56
CA ILE A 284 -12.12 24.84 -5.06
C ILE A 284 -10.91 25.76 -4.97
N GLN A 285 -9.90 25.36 -4.18
CA GLN A 285 -8.70 26.18 -3.97
C GLN A 285 -7.65 25.91 -5.04
N GLU A 286 -7.44 24.64 -5.36
CA GLU A 286 -6.42 24.18 -6.31
C GLU A 286 -6.99 23.08 -7.22
N GLY A 287 -6.43 22.96 -8.43
CA GLY A 287 -6.81 21.91 -9.38
C GLY A 287 -8.09 22.18 -10.17
N MET A 288 -8.44 23.45 -10.43
CA MET A 288 -9.63 23.78 -11.24
C MET A 288 -9.56 23.27 -12.68
N SER A 289 -8.36 23.08 -13.25
CA SER A 289 -8.17 22.54 -14.59
C SER A 289 -7.57 21.14 -14.56
N ALA A 290 -7.99 20.29 -15.48
CA ALA A 290 -7.38 18.97 -15.67
C ALA A 290 -6.08 19.12 -16.49
N LEU A 291 -5.04 18.36 -16.11
CA LEU A 291 -3.72 18.40 -16.74
C LEU A 291 -3.56 17.21 -17.70
N LEU A 292 -3.13 17.46 -18.93
CA LEU A 292 -2.90 16.39 -19.89
C LEU A 292 -1.66 15.56 -19.52
N ASN A 293 -1.86 14.30 -19.16
CA ASN A 293 -0.79 13.34 -18.96
C ASN A 293 -0.36 12.73 -20.31
N LYS A 294 0.74 13.23 -20.89
CA LYS A 294 1.25 12.82 -22.20
C LYS A 294 1.71 11.35 -22.28
N THR A 295 1.91 10.67 -21.15
CA THR A 295 2.32 9.25 -21.16
C THR A 295 1.13 8.32 -21.35
N ILE A 296 -0.04 8.69 -20.83
CA ILE A 296 -1.28 7.91 -20.90
C ILE A 296 -2.20 8.45 -22.01
N GLY A 297 -2.07 9.73 -22.36
CA GLY A 297 -2.94 10.39 -23.34
C GLY A 297 -4.31 10.77 -22.77
N MET A 298 -4.37 11.06 -21.46
CA MET A 298 -5.61 11.40 -20.75
C MET A 298 -5.44 12.64 -19.88
N PHE A 299 -6.53 13.35 -19.61
CA PHE A 299 -6.55 14.50 -18.71
C PHE A 299 -6.73 14.04 -17.26
N GLU A 300 -5.75 14.35 -16.43
CA GLU A 300 -5.74 14.06 -15.01
C GLU A 300 -6.37 15.23 -14.24
N LEU A 301 -7.47 14.95 -13.55
CA LEU A 301 -8.16 15.90 -12.70
C LEU A 301 -8.00 15.49 -11.24
N ASN A 302 -7.32 16.34 -10.48
CA ASN A 302 -7.18 16.22 -9.04
C ASN A 302 -7.27 17.60 -8.42
N PHE A 303 -8.21 17.79 -7.50
CA PHE A 303 -8.53 19.11 -6.96
C PHE A 303 -8.75 19.06 -5.45
N GLN A 304 -8.51 20.19 -4.81
CA GLN A 304 -8.76 20.41 -3.39
C GLN A 304 -10.00 21.28 -3.24
N SER A 305 -10.97 20.81 -2.45
CA SER A 305 -12.25 21.49 -2.28
C SER A 305 -12.69 21.55 -0.82
N PHE A 306 -13.36 22.65 -0.47
CA PHE A 306 -13.93 22.90 0.85
C PHE A 306 -15.44 23.00 0.74
N TYR A 307 -16.16 22.35 1.65
CA TYR A 307 -17.59 22.53 1.78
C TYR A 307 -17.94 23.43 2.97
N LYS A 308 -19.13 24.04 2.91
CA LYS A 308 -19.65 24.96 3.93
C LYS A 308 -20.60 24.27 4.91
N ILE A 309 -21.86 24.07 4.51
CA ILE A 309 -22.89 23.46 5.38
C ILE A 309 -23.19 22.01 4.98
N SER A 310 -23.41 21.75 3.69
CA SER A 310 -23.78 20.43 3.19
C SER A 310 -22.56 19.60 2.79
N GLN A 311 -22.48 18.36 3.27
CA GLN A 311 -21.48 17.37 2.84
C GLN A 311 -21.76 16.79 1.45
N ASN A 312 -22.92 17.11 0.87
CA ASN A 312 -23.25 16.75 -0.49
C ASN A 312 -23.21 18.02 -1.33
N GLN A 313 -22.35 18.05 -2.33
CA GLN A 313 -22.16 19.19 -3.22
C GLN A 313 -22.23 18.73 -4.67
N THR A 314 -22.68 19.61 -5.55
CA THR A 314 -22.70 19.36 -6.99
C THR A 314 -21.92 20.46 -7.69
N ILE A 315 -21.01 20.05 -8.57
CA ILE A 315 -20.29 20.92 -9.50
C ILE A 315 -20.37 20.30 -10.89
N SER A 316 -19.76 20.93 -11.90
CA SER A 316 -19.73 20.36 -13.25
C SER A 316 -18.31 20.37 -13.81
N ILE A 317 -17.97 19.36 -14.60
CA ILE A 317 -16.79 19.36 -15.46
C ILE A 317 -17.24 19.88 -16.81
N ILE A 318 -16.64 20.97 -17.28
CA ILE A 318 -16.93 21.53 -18.61
C ILE A 318 -15.70 21.41 -19.52
N SER A 319 -15.94 21.15 -20.80
CA SER A 319 -14.90 21.18 -21.83
C SER A 319 -14.62 22.60 -22.33
N ASN A 320 -13.62 22.73 -23.19
CA ASN A 320 -13.50 23.87 -24.08
C ASN A 320 -14.73 24.02 -24.98
N GLN A 321 -14.96 25.24 -25.45
CA GLN A 321 -16.09 25.56 -26.31
C GLN A 321 -15.73 25.24 -27.77
N PHE A 322 -16.50 24.37 -28.42
CA PHE A 322 -16.27 23.96 -29.81
C PHE A 322 -16.95 24.89 -30.81
N GLN A 323 -18.11 25.45 -30.42
CA GLN A 323 -18.91 26.39 -31.19
C GLN A 323 -19.64 27.35 -30.25
N GLN A 324 -20.24 28.44 -30.76
CA GLN A 324 -21.05 29.35 -29.94
C GLN A 324 -22.12 28.58 -29.14
N GLY A 325 -21.97 28.54 -27.81
CA GLY A 325 -22.88 27.83 -26.90
C GLY A 325 -22.73 26.30 -26.86
N VAL A 326 -21.77 25.70 -27.57
CA VAL A 326 -21.60 24.23 -27.62
C VAL A 326 -20.31 23.83 -26.88
N PHE A 327 -20.50 23.17 -25.75
CA PHE A 327 -19.47 22.55 -24.93
C PHE A 327 -20.07 21.31 -24.26
N LEU A 328 -19.22 20.38 -23.83
CA LEU A 328 -19.64 19.22 -23.07
C LEU A 328 -19.61 19.55 -21.58
N SER A 329 -20.61 19.06 -20.84
CA SER A 329 -20.72 19.25 -19.40
C SER A 329 -21.16 17.96 -18.74
N ILE A 330 -20.49 17.57 -17.66
CA ILE A 330 -20.90 16.45 -16.79
C ILE A 330 -21.07 16.96 -15.35
N PRO A 331 -22.25 16.81 -14.74
CA PRO A 331 -22.42 17.01 -13.31
C PRO A 331 -21.61 16.00 -12.48
N LEU A 332 -20.91 16.54 -11.49
CA LEU A 332 -20.06 15.83 -10.54
C LEU A 332 -20.66 15.96 -9.14
N HIS A 333 -21.13 14.84 -8.59
CA HIS A 333 -21.69 14.76 -7.24
C HIS A 333 -20.57 14.42 -6.25
N LEU A 334 -20.36 15.29 -5.28
CA LEU A 334 -19.29 15.21 -4.29
C LEU A 334 -19.87 14.88 -2.92
N TYR A 335 -19.45 13.74 -2.34
CA TYR A 335 -19.86 13.30 -1.01
C TYR A 335 -18.66 13.33 -0.06
N TYR A 336 -18.66 14.32 0.83
CA TYR A 336 -17.61 14.53 1.83
C TYR A 336 -17.79 13.60 3.02
N ARG A 337 -16.67 13.10 3.55
CA ARG A 337 -16.63 12.37 4.83
C ARG A 337 -16.31 13.30 6.00
N ASN A 338 -16.58 12.81 7.20
CA ASN A 338 -16.06 13.42 8.42
C ASN A 338 -14.53 13.28 8.49
N CYS A 339 -13.88 14.19 9.23
CA CYS A 339 -12.44 14.11 9.45
C CYS A 339 -12.07 12.87 10.28
N THR A 340 -10.96 12.23 9.95
CA THR A 340 -10.48 11.00 10.59
C THR A 340 -9.28 11.26 11.50
N ILE A 341 -8.83 10.22 12.21
CA ILE A 341 -7.63 10.31 13.07
C ILE A 341 -6.42 10.75 12.23
N GLY A 342 -5.64 11.69 12.76
CA GLY A 342 -4.51 12.32 12.06
C GLY A 342 -4.86 13.60 11.29
N GLU A 343 -6.15 13.96 11.25
CA GLU A 343 -6.64 15.23 10.71
C GLU A 343 -7.11 16.13 11.85
N ILE A 344 -7.12 17.44 11.61
CA ILE A 344 -7.73 18.44 12.50
C ILE A 344 -8.82 19.21 11.74
N ILE A 345 -9.82 19.69 12.48
CA ILE A 345 -10.94 20.45 11.93
C ILE A 345 -10.64 21.94 12.04
N LEU A 346 -10.47 22.59 10.90
CA LEU A 346 -10.35 24.04 10.80
C LEU A 346 -11.62 24.60 10.16
N GLU A 347 -12.23 25.61 10.79
CA GLU A 347 -13.35 26.35 10.22
C GLU A 347 -12.96 27.80 9.98
N LYS A 348 -13.10 28.26 8.73
CA LYS A 348 -12.92 29.66 8.32
C LYS A 348 -14.11 30.08 7.46
N ASN A 349 -14.81 31.16 7.83
CA ASN A 349 -15.97 31.67 7.11
C ASN A 349 -17.05 30.59 6.82
N GLN A 350 -17.29 29.69 7.78
CA GLN A 350 -18.20 28.55 7.68
C GLN A 350 -17.75 27.44 6.72
N PHE A 351 -16.56 27.53 6.11
CA PHE A 351 -15.97 26.42 5.37
C PHE A 351 -15.21 25.51 6.32
N ILE A 352 -15.48 24.22 6.20
CA ILE A 352 -14.88 23.18 7.02
C ILE A 352 -13.70 22.56 6.26
N GLN A 353 -12.55 22.48 6.90
CA GLN A 353 -11.34 21.85 6.37
C GLN A 353 -10.87 20.74 7.32
N CYS A 354 -10.66 19.54 6.79
CA CYS A 354 -9.98 18.42 7.43
C CYS A 354 -8.49 18.45 7.04
N SER A 355 -7.68 19.28 7.70
CA SER A 355 -6.26 19.35 7.37
C SER A 355 -5.50 18.20 8.02
N GLN A 356 -4.80 17.41 7.21
CA GLN A 356 -3.90 16.36 7.70
C GLN A 356 -2.66 16.97 8.36
N CYS A 357 -2.22 16.43 9.49
CA CYS A 357 -0.98 16.87 10.12
C CYS A 357 0.22 16.57 9.22
N VAL A 358 1.01 17.61 8.92
CA VAL A 358 2.24 17.54 8.11
C VAL A 358 3.32 16.70 8.77
N GLU A 359 4.34 16.33 8.01
CA GLU A 359 5.54 15.65 8.53
C GLU A 359 6.14 16.41 9.72
N GLY A 360 6.45 15.68 10.79
CA GLY A 360 6.92 16.27 12.05
C GLY A 360 5.80 16.54 13.07
N ARG A 361 4.52 16.36 12.70
CA ARG A 361 3.38 16.52 13.61
C ARG A 361 2.33 15.42 13.44
N TYR A 362 1.58 15.16 14.51
CA TYR A 362 0.55 14.11 14.54
C TYR A 362 -0.70 14.49 15.37
N SER A 363 -1.78 13.72 15.21
CA SER A 363 -2.99 13.77 16.03
C SER A 363 -3.60 12.37 16.17
N LEU A 364 -3.75 11.87 17.40
CA LEU A 364 -4.32 10.53 17.67
C LEU A 364 -5.79 10.57 18.13
N LYS A 365 -6.36 11.77 18.32
CA LYS A 365 -7.75 11.94 18.74
C LYS A 365 -8.67 11.94 17.53
N ILE A 366 -9.79 11.21 17.62
CA ILE A 366 -10.84 11.26 16.59
C ILE A 366 -11.46 12.67 16.63
N PRO A 367 -11.46 13.42 15.51
CA PRO A 367 -12.08 14.74 15.46
C PRO A 367 -13.61 14.62 15.57
N ASP A 368 -14.20 15.29 16.56
CA ASP A 368 -15.65 15.48 16.63
C ASP A 368 -16.00 16.76 15.87
N MET A 369 -16.82 16.62 14.82
CA MET A 369 -17.23 17.71 13.92
C MET A 369 -18.01 18.83 14.63
N GLN A 370 -18.55 18.58 15.83
CA GLN A 370 -19.29 19.60 16.60
C GLN A 370 -18.42 20.25 17.67
N ASN A 371 -17.66 19.43 18.41
CA ASN A 371 -17.00 19.89 19.63
C ASN A 371 -15.57 20.38 19.42
N ASN A 372 -14.88 19.88 18.39
CA ASN A 372 -13.43 20.06 18.21
C ASN A 372 -13.03 21.06 17.12
N ILE A 373 -14.00 21.78 16.54
CA ILE A 373 -13.75 22.83 15.55
C ILE A 373 -12.75 23.85 16.12
N ASN A 374 -11.63 24.06 15.43
CA ASN A 374 -10.55 25.00 15.82
C ASN A 374 -9.95 24.74 17.22
N LYS A 375 -10.17 23.57 17.83
CA LYS A 375 -9.64 23.22 19.17
C LYS A 375 -8.58 22.11 19.14
N LEU A 376 -8.64 21.24 18.14
CA LEU A 376 -7.63 20.19 17.95
C LEU A 376 -6.43 20.78 17.21
N GLU A 377 -5.25 20.65 17.82
CA GLU A 377 -3.98 21.06 17.22
C GLU A 377 -3.10 19.84 16.97
N CYS A 378 -2.33 19.89 15.87
CA CYS A 378 -1.32 18.87 15.60
C CYS A 378 -0.14 19.01 16.56
N VAL A 379 0.17 17.95 17.30
CA VAL A 379 1.25 17.89 18.29
C VAL A 379 2.57 17.57 17.57
N SER A 380 3.69 18.15 18.02
CA SER A 380 5.03 17.84 17.50
C SER A 380 5.44 16.39 17.79
N CYS A 381 6.21 15.75 16.88
CA CYS A 381 6.69 14.39 17.12
C CYS A 381 7.40 14.25 18.48
N PRO A 382 7.16 13.15 19.21
CA PRO A 382 7.90 12.85 20.42
C PRO A 382 9.37 12.53 20.09
N GLU A 383 10.31 12.87 20.98
CA GLU A 383 11.76 12.67 20.76
C GLU A 383 12.16 11.20 20.52
N GLN A 384 11.34 10.28 21.03
CA GLN A 384 11.49 8.84 20.90
C GLN A 384 11.07 8.31 19.51
N ALA A 385 10.38 9.13 18.71
CA ALA A 385 10.00 8.79 17.33
C ALA A 385 11.08 9.18 16.33
N HIS A 386 11.25 8.37 15.29
CA HIS A 386 12.07 8.70 14.13
C HIS A 386 11.29 9.58 13.15
N PHE A 387 10.01 9.26 12.95
CA PHE A 387 9.13 9.92 12.00
C PHE A 387 7.70 9.94 12.54
N CYS A 388 6.95 11.02 12.30
CA CYS A 388 5.51 11.05 12.53
C CYS A 388 4.81 11.96 11.52
N GLN A 389 3.63 11.55 11.08
CA GLN A 389 2.77 12.29 10.17
C GLN A 389 1.32 11.83 10.33
N GLY A 390 0.38 12.78 10.37
CA GLY A 390 -1.05 12.45 10.49
C GLY A 390 -1.34 11.65 11.77
N SER A 391 -1.69 10.37 11.62
CA SER A 391 -1.94 9.43 12.73
C SER A 391 -0.80 8.44 12.98
N GLU A 392 0.23 8.45 12.12
CA GLU A 392 1.35 7.51 12.19
C GLU A 392 2.48 8.09 13.04
N ILE A 393 3.02 7.24 13.91
CA ILE A 393 4.21 7.53 14.72
C ILE A 393 5.12 6.31 14.62
N GLN A 394 6.27 6.47 13.97
CA GLN A 394 7.29 5.45 13.84
C GLN A 394 8.34 5.65 14.93
N LEU A 395 8.44 4.67 15.84
CA LEU A 395 9.35 4.74 16.98
C LEU A 395 10.78 4.35 16.57
N LYS A 396 11.77 4.94 17.24
CA LYS A 396 13.16 4.47 17.19
C LYS A 396 13.26 3.09 17.83
N ASP A 397 14.27 2.31 17.46
CA ASP A 397 14.56 1.03 18.11
C ASP A 397 14.80 1.21 19.60
N GLY A 398 14.34 0.26 20.41
CA GLY A 398 14.41 0.32 21.89
C GLY A 398 13.24 1.04 22.57
N TYR A 399 12.23 1.49 21.82
CA TYR A 399 11.02 2.12 22.37
C TYR A 399 9.75 1.31 22.06
N TRP A 400 8.78 1.36 22.98
CA TRP A 400 7.51 0.65 22.88
C TRP A 400 6.34 1.51 23.30
N ARG A 401 5.19 1.28 22.65
CA ARG A 401 3.89 1.87 23.00
C ARG A 401 2.82 0.79 23.01
N GLU A 402 1.79 1.01 23.83
CA GLU A 402 0.68 0.06 23.99
C GLU A 402 -0.15 -0.11 22.72
N SER A 403 -0.43 1.00 22.03
CA SER A 403 -1.25 0.99 20.83
C SER A 403 -0.88 2.12 19.88
N ASN A 404 -1.37 2.05 18.65
CA ASN A 404 -1.19 3.13 17.67
C ASN A 404 -1.99 4.40 18.02
N LEU A 405 -2.91 4.34 18.99
CA LEU A 405 -3.77 5.46 19.42
C LEU A 405 -3.21 6.21 20.64
N THR A 406 -2.11 5.73 21.21
CA THR A 406 -1.45 6.38 22.35
C THR A 406 -0.08 6.91 21.96
N ASP A 407 0.26 8.08 22.50
CA ASP A 407 1.56 8.74 22.41
C ASP A 407 2.42 8.52 23.66
N GLN A 408 1.98 7.62 24.55
CA GLN A 408 2.75 7.20 25.72
C GLN A 408 3.80 6.17 25.30
N ILE A 409 5.03 6.65 25.14
CA ILE A 409 6.16 5.86 24.68
C ILE A 409 7.08 5.55 25.86
N TYR A 410 7.45 4.28 25.99
CA TYR A 410 8.31 3.77 27.05
C TYR A 410 9.59 3.18 26.47
N THR A 411 10.67 3.24 27.23
CA THR A 411 11.93 2.56 26.89
C THR A 411 11.83 1.07 27.20
N CYS A 412 12.32 0.25 26.28
CA CYS A 412 12.41 -1.19 26.48
C CYS A 412 13.61 -1.52 27.36
N LEU A 413 13.43 -2.51 28.24
CA LEU A 413 14.47 -2.99 29.15
C LEU A 413 15.45 -3.96 28.47
N LEU A 414 15.01 -4.56 27.37
CA LEU A 414 15.77 -5.48 26.53
C LEU A 414 15.87 -4.87 25.13
N ASP A 415 16.87 -5.30 24.37
CA ASP A 415 17.01 -4.99 22.93
C ASP A 415 15.98 -5.79 22.11
N SER A 416 14.70 -5.66 22.46
CA SER A 416 13.59 -6.49 21.97
C SER A 416 12.52 -5.71 21.20
N CYS A 417 12.63 -4.38 21.14
CA CYS A 417 11.65 -3.49 20.53
C CYS A 417 12.16 -2.86 19.25
N SER A 418 11.45 -3.08 18.14
CA SER A 418 11.74 -2.44 16.85
C SER A 418 10.44 -2.35 16.07
N PHE A 419 10.10 -1.13 15.61
CA PHE A 419 8.89 -0.86 14.82
C PHE A 419 9.14 -0.88 13.31
N ASN A 420 10.38 -0.63 12.87
CA ASN A 420 10.73 -0.58 11.46
C ASN A 420 11.02 -1.97 10.85
N ASN A 421 11.18 -3.00 11.68
CA ASN A 421 11.45 -4.35 11.18
C ASN A 421 10.13 -5.01 10.71
N PRO A 422 10.03 -5.46 9.43
CA PRO A 422 8.84 -6.15 8.92
C PRO A 422 8.55 -7.49 9.61
N GLN A 423 9.55 -8.06 10.30
CA GLN A 423 9.37 -9.26 11.11
C GLN A 423 8.83 -8.97 12.51
N SER A 424 8.68 -7.70 12.89
CA SER A 424 8.12 -7.32 14.18
C SER A 424 6.60 -7.48 14.21
N LYS A 425 6.06 -7.83 15.38
CA LYS A 425 4.61 -7.88 15.64
C LYS A 425 4.32 -7.07 16.89
N ASN A 426 3.39 -6.12 16.81
CA ASN A 426 3.05 -5.20 17.90
C ASN A 426 4.28 -4.45 18.47
N GLY A 427 5.27 -4.13 17.63
CA GLY A 427 6.50 -3.46 18.03
C GLY A 427 7.56 -4.35 18.70
N CYS A 428 7.29 -5.65 18.87
CA CYS A 428 8.24 -6.62 19.44
C CYS A 428 8.96 -7.40 18.35
N LEU A 429 10.26 -7.64 18.55
CA LEU A 429 11.09 -8.54 17.75
C LEU A 429 10.65 -10.00 17.92
N THR A 430 11.07 -10.84 16.98
CA THR A 430 10.70 -12.25 16.92
C THR A 430 10.95 -12.98 18.24
N GLY A 431 9.92 -13.64 18.76
CA GLY A 431 9.98 -14.41 20.00
C GLY A 431 9.64 -13.63 21.27
N PHE A 432 9.61 -12.30 21.23
CA PHE A 432 9.23 -11.45 22.36
C PHE A 432 7.73 -11.09 22.34
N VAL A 433 7.14 -10.96 23.53
CA VAL A 433 5.72 -10.61 23.76
C VAL A 433 5.56 -9.80 25.04
N GLY A 434 4.35 -9.28 25.26
CA GLY A 434 3.95 -8.56 26.46
C GLY A 434 4.32 -7.07 26.46
N PRO A 435 3.93 -6.32 27.50
CA PRO A 435 4.30 -4.92 27.66
C PRO A 435 5.82 -4.75 27.66
N LEU A 436 6.33 -3.75 26.93
CA LEU A 436 7.77 -3.49 26.75
C LEU A 436 8.56 -4.65 26.11
N CYS A 437 7.88 -5.64 25.51
CA CYS A 437 8.50 -6.81 24.90
C CYS A 437 9.48 -7.52 25.86
N ASN A 438 9.13 -7.60 27.14
CA ASN A 438 10.02 -8.07 28.21
C ASN A 438 9.88 -9.58 28.51
N SER A 439 8.99 -10.30 27.82
CA SER A 439 8.87 -11.75 27.99
C SER A 439 8.94 -12.49 26.66
N CYS A 440 9.28 -13.77 26.72
CA CYS A 440 9.31 -14.64 25.55
C CYS A 440 7.94 -15.30 25.34
N ASP A 441 7.59 -15.60 24.09
CA ASP A 441 6.35 -16.29 23.76
C ASP A 441 6.41 -17.77 24.13
N ASN A 442 6.22 -18.05 25.43
CA ASN A 442 6.23 -19.42 25.95
C ASN A 442 4.91 -20.16 25.62
N LYS A 443 3.84 -19.41 25.33
CA LYS A 443 2.48 -19.92 25.08
C LYS A 443 2.19 -20.19 23.60
N ASN A 444 3.09 -19.82 22.70
CA ASN A 444 2.88 -19.90 21.26
C ASN A 444 1.63 -19.12 20.80
N LYS A 445 1.49 -17.86 21.25
CA LYS A 445 0.33 -17.03 20.93
C LYS A 445 0.55 -16.12 19.73
N VAL A 446 1.77 -15.61 19.56
CA VAL A 446 2.08 -14.55 18.58
C VAL A 446 2.97 -15.09 17.45
N TRP A 447 3.89 -16.01 17.77
CA TRP A 447 4.99 -16.38 16.87
C TRP A 447 4.92 -17.80 16.28
N GLY A 448 3.89 -18.60 16.57
CA GLY A 448 3.74 -19.94 15.98
C GLY A 448 4.65 -21.02 16.59
N GLN A 449 5.62 -20.65 17.44
CA GLN A 449 6.51 -21.54 18.17
C GLN A 449 6.72 -21.07 19.61
N GLN A 450 7.19 -21.96 20.49
CA GLN A 450 7.55 -21.60 21.86
C GLN A 450 8.97 -21.03 21.92
N TYR A 451 9.13 -19.92 22.62
CA TYR A 451 10.40 -19.29 22.89
C TYR A 451 10.75 -19.40 24.37
N GLY A 452 12.03 -19.31 24.70
CA GLY A 452 12.54 -19.28 26.08
C GLY A 452 13.63 -18.23 26.26
N LEU A 453 13.69 -17.64 27.45
CA LEU A 453 14.64 -16.56 27.76
C LEU A 453 16.02 -17.13 28.10
N LYS A 454 17.04 -16.75 27.31
CA LYS A 454 18.45 -17.06 27.60
C LYS A 454 19.26 -15.76 27.59
N GLY A 455 19.67 -15.30 28.78
CA GLY A 455 20.30 -14.00 28.93
C GLY A 455 19.30 -12.88 28.68
N GLN A 456 19.55 -12.05 27.66
CA GLN A 456 18.67 -10.97 27.24
C GLN A 456 17.82 -11.29 25.99
N ASN A 457 18.04 -12.46 25.37
CA ASN A 457 17.41 -12.84 24.11
C ASN A 457 16.44 -14.02 24.26
N CYS A 458 15.38 -14.00 23.46
CA CYS A 458 14.45 -15.12 23.32
C CYS A 458 14.93 -16.07 22.21
N PHE A 459 15.09 -17.35 22.53
CA PHE A 459 15.45 -18.39 21.56
C PHE A 459 14.30 -19.38 21.38
N PRO A 460 14.11 -19.95 20.18
CA PRO A 460 13.12 -20.99 19.98
C PRO A 460 13.48 -22.23 20.80
N CYS A 461 12.47 -22.81 21.45
CA CYS A 461 12.63 -24.03 22.23
C CYS A 461 13.02 -25.22 21.31
N SER A 462 14.12 -25.90 21.64
CA SER A 462 14.55 -27.14 20.97
C SER A 462 13.55 -28.29 21.17
N GLN A 463 13.67 -29.37 20.40
CA GLN A 463 12.83 -30.57 20.55
C GLN A 463 12.73 -31.05 22.02
N GLN A 464 11.53 -31.47 22.43
CA GLN A 464 11.20 -31.86 23.80
C GLN A 464 12.12 -32.98 24.34
N LEU A 465 12.55 -33.91 23.48
CA LEU A 465 13.45 -35.00 23.85
C LEU A 465 14.81 -34.51 24.38
N ASN A 466 15.40 -33.50 23.73
CA ASN A 466 16.72 -32.97 24.13
C ASN A 466 16.66 -32.29 25.50
N GLN A 467 15.54 -31.62 25.79
CA GLN A 467 15.33 -30.94 27.07
C GLN A 467 15.08 -31.93 28.20
N ILE A 468 14.32 -33.00 27.94
CA ILE A 468 14.13 -34.09 28.91
C ILE A 468 15.47 -34.77 29.20
N ALA A 469 16.26 -35.07 28.16
CA ALA A 469 17.59 -35.66 28.33
C ALA A 469 18.51 -34.76 29.20
N PHE A 470 18.50 -33.45 28.95
CA PHE A 470 19.23 -32.47 29.74
C PHE A 470 18.74 -32.45 31.21
N ALA A 471 17.44 -32.42 31.45
CA ALA A 471 16.85 -32.48 32.79
C ALA A 471 17.26 -33.75 33.55
N CYS A 472 17.18 -34.92 32.88
CA CYS A 472 17.59 -36.20 33.44
C CYS A 472 19.08 -36.23 33.79
N PHE A 473 19.95 -35.66 32.94
CA PHE A 473 21.38 -35.56 33.22
C PHE A 473 21.66 -34.80 34.51
N PHE A 474 21.03 -33.64 34.73
CA PHE A 474 21.21 -32.87 35.97
C PHE A 474 20.66 -33.59 37.20
N ILE A 475 19.50 -34.24 37.10
CA ILE A 475 18.94 -35.03 38.21
C ILE A 475 19.92 -36.15 38.59
N ILE A 476 20.45 -36.88 37.60
CA ILE A 476 21.43 -37.95 37.83
C ILE A 476 22.71 -37.39 38.46
N PHE A 477 23.24 -36.28 37.93
CA PHE A 477 24.44 -35.63 38.46
C PHE A 477 24.27 -35.21 39.93
N TYR A 478 23.15 -34.58 40.28
CA TYR A 478 22.86 -34.19 41.67
C TYR A 478 22.68 -35.41 42.58
N VAL A 479 22.02 -36.47 42.11
CA VAL A 479 21.87 -37.71 42.87
C VAL A 479 23.25 -38.32 43.18
N PHE A 480 24.15 -38.40 42.19
CA PHE A 480 25.51 -38.89 42.40
C PHE A 480 26.32 -37.97 43.32
N TYR A 481 26.25 -36.66 43.14
CA TYR A 481 26.95 -35.68 43.97
C TYR A 481 26.54 -35.78 45.44
N ILE A 482 25.23 -35.81 45.72
CA ILE A 482 24.69 -35.93 47.08
C ILE A 482 25.11 -37.28 47.70
N ALA A 483 24.96 -38.38 46.97
CA ALA A 483 25.35 -39.70 47.46
C ALA A 483 26.85 -39.81 47.75
N PHE A 484 27.70 -39.22 46.89
CA PHE A 484 29.15 -39.17 47.08
C PHE A 484 29.55 -38.32 48.28
N SER A 485 28.95 -37.12 48.42
CA SER A 485 29.18 -36.22 49.55
C SER A 485 28.82 -36.90 50.88
N GLN A 486 27.64 -37.53 50.94
CA GLN A 486 27.22 -38.29 52.13
C GLN A 486 28.16 -39.45 52.44
N HIS A 487 28.63 -40.17 51.42
CA HIS A 487 29.57 -41.26 51.61
C HIS A 487 30.87 -40.78 52.26
N ASN A 488 31.43 -39.67 51.79
CA ASN A 488 32.65 -39.09 52.34
C ASN A 488 32.46 -38.62 53.80
N ILE A 489 31.31 -38.02 54.12
CA ILE A 489 30.96 -37.61 55.48
C ILE A 489 30.85 -38.81 56.42
N ILE A 490 30.24 -39.91 55.97
CA ILE A 490 30.12 -41.14 56.77
C ILE A 490 31.50 -41.78 56.96
N ALA A 491 32.31 -41.86 55.90
CA ALA A 491 33.65 -42.43 55.96
C ALA A 491 34.56 -41.65 56.92
N SER A 492 34.51 -40.31 56.89
CA SER A 492 35.29 -39.47 57.80
C SER A 492 34.85 -39.65 59.26
N LYS A 493 33.54 -39.71 59.55
CA LYS A 493 33.04 -39.98 60.91
C LYS A 493 33.39 -41.37 61.42
N ILE A 494 33.35 -42.41 60.58
CA ILE A 494 33.79 -43.76 60.95
C ILE A 494 35.29 -43.75 61.28
N ARG A 495 36.11 -43.06 60.48
CA ARG A 495 37.55 -42.91 60.73
C ARG A 495 37.80 -42.21 62.07
N ILE A 496 37.07 -41.13 62.37
CA ILE A 496 37.14 -40.41 63.65
C ILE A 496 36.72 -41.31 64.82
N MET A 497 35.65 -42.10 64.68
CA MET A 497 35.22 -43.05 65.72
C MET A 497 36.24 -44.15 65.96
N LYS A 498 36.81 -44.75 64.91
CA LYS A 498 37.89 -45.73 65.03
C LYS A 498 39.10 -45.14 65.74
N LEU A 499 39.50 -43.92 65.39
CA LEU A 499 40.59 -43.20 66.05
C LEU A 499 40.30 -42.91 67.53
N LYS A 500 39.06 -42.56 67.90
CA LYS A 500 38.65 -42.40 69.31
C LYS A 500 38.72 -43.72 70.09
N ILE A 501 38.28 -44.83 69.49
CA ILE A 501 38.35 -46.16 70.12
C ILE A 501 39.81 -46.61 70.29
N PHE A 502 40.66 -46.46 69.26
CA PHE A 502 42.09 -46.77 69.37
C PHE A 502 42.82 -45.91 70.40
N LYS A 503 42.40 -44.65 70.58
CA LYS A 503 42.89 -43.78 71.66
C LYS A 503 42.46 -44.28 73.04
N GLN A 504 41.22 -44.74 73.21
CA GLN A 504 40.72 -45.30 74.47
C GLN A 504 41.40 -46.62 74.86
N ILE A 505 41.81 -47.42 73.86
CA ILE A 505 42.51 -48.70 74.05
C ILE A 505 44.05 -48.50 74.17
N GLN A 506 44.54 -47.25 74.17
CA GLN A 506 45.97 -46.89 74.26
C GLN A 506 46.88 -47.50 73.17
N LEU A 507 46.29 -48.01 72.07
CA LEU A 507 47.02 -48.74 71.03
C LEU A 507 47.73 -47.79 70.02
N LEU A 508 47.41 -46.49 70.07
CA LEU A 508 48.00 -45.43 69.24
C LEU A 508 48.16 -44.14 70.07
N VAL A 509 49.40 -43.73 70.34
CA VAL A 509 49.72 -42.37 70.81
C VAL A 509 49.88 -41.48 69.59
N THR A 510 48.77 -40.96 69.09
CA THR A 510 48.81 -39.84 68.14
C THR A 510 48.80 -38.54 68.93
N SER A 511 49.76 -37.65 68.67
CA SER A 511 49.80 -36.28 69.18
C SER A 511 48.44 -35.57 68.98
N ASN A 512 48.16 -34.58 69.83
CA ASN A 512 46.90 -33.80 69.91
C ASN A 512 46.51 -33.01 68.63
N LEU A 513 46.95 -33.42 67.45
CA LEU A 513 46.60 -32.84 66.15
C LEU A 513 45.39 -33.51 65.48
N SER A 514 44.56 -34.26 66.23
CA SER A 514 43.30 -34.79 65.69
C SER A 514 42.17 -33.75 65.56
N SER A 515 42.43 -32.48 65.88
CA SER A 515 41.48 -31.36 65.75
C SER A 515 41.65 -30.51 64.49
N SER A 516 42.78 -30.60 63.77
CA SER A 516 43.07 -29.73 62.63
C SER A 516 42.47 -30.19 61.28
N ALA A 517 41.55 -31.16 61.29
CA ALA A 517 40.77 -31.51 60.10
C ALA A 517 39.51 -30.63 59.90
N ASN A 518 39.22 -29.71 60.83
CA ASN A 518 37.96 -28.97 60.86
C ASN A 518 38.06 -27.50 60.40
N GLU A 519 39.23 -26.88 60.33
CA GLU A 519 39.33 -25.45 59.99
C GLU A 519 38.92 -25.18 58.53
N SER A 520 39.38 -26.01 57.58
CA SER A 520 38.99 -25.90 56.18
C SER A 520 37.49 -26.18 55.96
N SER A 521 36.91 -27.13 56.69
CA SER A 521 35.46 -27.40 56.62
C SER A 521 34.61 -26.26 57.18
N LEU A 522 35.07 -25.58 58.23
CA LEU A 522 34.35 -24.45 58.82
C LEU A 522 34.43 -23.22 57.90
N LEU A 523 35.63 -22.91 57.38
CA LEU A 523 35.85 -21.84 56.42
C LEU A 523 35.03 -22.04 55.14
N TYR A 524 34.95 -23.26 54.61
CA TYR A 524 34.15 -23.56 53.41
C TYR A 524 32.65 -23.40 53.65
N LYS A 525 32.15 -23.75 54.85
CA LYS A 525 30.74 -23.52 55.23
C LYS A 525 30.41 -22.05 55.37
N ILE A 526 31.30 -21.28 56.00
CA ILE A 526 31.18 -19.82 56.12
C ILE A 526 31.17 -19.18 54.73
N PHE A 527 32.12 -19.58 53.87
CA PHE A 527 32.21 -19.11 52.48
C PHE A 527 30.96 -19.41 51.66
N ILE A 528 30.44 -20.65 51.69
CA ILE A 528 29.19 -21.01 51.00
C ILE A 528 28.01 -20.18 51.51
N ASN A 529 27.88 -20.02 52.83
CA ASN A 529 26.78 -19.25 53.41
C ASN A 529 26.82 -17.79 52.95
N TYR A 530 28.00 -17.16 52.93
CA TYR A 530 28.15 -15.80 52.39
C TYR A 530 27.88 -15.72 50.88
N LEU A 531 28.25 -16.72 50.09
CA LEU A 531 27.88 -16.78 48.66
C LEU A 531 26.36 -16.92 48.46
N GLN A 532 25.68 -17.69 49.31
CA GLN A 532 24.22 -17.82 49.28
C GLN A 532 23.53 -16.50 49.63
N ILE A 533 24.01 -15.79 50.67
CA ILE A 533 23.52 -14.45 51.04
C ILE A 533 23.77 -13.45 49.90
N LEU A 534 24.96 -13.44 49.31
CA LEU A 534 25.30 -12.59 48.16
C LEU A 534 24.41 -12.90 46.94
N SER A 535 24.09 -14.17 46.68
CA SER A 535 23.17 -14.56 45.60
C SER A 535 21.74 -14.05 45.82
N CYS A 536 21.28 -13.99 47.08
CA CYS A 536 20.00 -13.37 47.42
C CYS A 536 20.03 -11.87 47.14
N ILE A 537 21.07 -11.16 47.60
CA ILE A 537 21.20 -9.69 47.46
C ILE A 537 21.37 -9.27 45.99
N ALA A 538 22.16 -10.01 45.21
CA ALA A 538 22.40 -9.73 43.79
C ALA A 538 21.14 -9.82 42.92
N ASN A 539 20.07 -10.49 43.38
CA ASN A 539 18.78 -10.48 42.67
C ASN A 539 17.96 -9.20 42.92
N PHE A 540 18.27 -8.45 43.99
CA PHE A 540 17.57 -7.20 44.33
C PHE A 540 18.27 -5.96 43.78
N THR A 541 19.58 -6.01 43.51
CA THR A 541 20.36 -4.85 43.12
C THR A 541 20.60 -4.79 41.61
N ILE A 542 20.32 -3.61 41.03
CA ILE A 542 20.51 -3.21 39.62
C ILE A 542 22.02 -3.00 39.33
N LEU A 543 22.89 -3.91 39.79
CA LEU A 543 24.33 -3.85 39.51
C LEU A 543 24.67 -4.91 38.47
N ASN A 544 24.53 -4.50 37.21
CA ASN A 544 24.81 -5.27 36.02
C ASN A 544 26.33 -5.49 35.83
N THR A 545 26.96 -6.20 36.77
CA THR A 545 28.36 -6.64 36.63
C THR A 545 28.38 -8.16 36.42
N TYR A 546 28.43 -8.55 35.15
CA TYR A 546 28.44 -9.96 34.70
C TYR A 546 29.57 -10.80 35.31
N PHE A 547 30.66 -10.16 35.76
CA PHE A 547 31.86 -10.86 36.22
C PHE A 547 31.71 -11.45 37.64
N LEU A 548 30.98 -10.77 38.53
CA LEU A 548 30.72 -11.25 39.90
C LEU A 548 29.47 -12.12 40.00
N SER A 549 28.51 -11.95 39.08
CA SER A 549 27.21 -12.61 39.18
C SER A 549 27.24 -14.10 38.83
N ASN A 550 28.10 -14.54 37.92
CA ASN A 550 28.16 -15.95 37.49
C ASN A 550 28.61 -16.91 38.60
N PRO A 551 29.77 -16.74 39.25
CA PRO A 551 30.19 -17.64 40.33
C PRO A 551 29.23 -17.55 41.53
N VAL A 552 28.73 -16.34 41.84
CA VAL A 552 27.78 -16.13 42.96
C VAL A 552 26.44 -16.83 42.70
N ASN A 553 25.89 -16.79 41.47
CA ASN A 553 24.66 -17.51 41.14
C ASN A 553 24.88 -19.02 40.99
N LEU A 554 26.01 -19.47 40.43
CA LEU A 554 26.36 -20.89 40.26
C LEU A 554 26.50 -21.61 41.61
N PHE A 555 27.24 -21.02 42.55
CA PHE A 555 27.48 -21.63 43.86
C PHE A 555 26.42 -21.25 44.90
N GLY A 556 25.78 -20.08 44.77
CA GLY A 556 24.77 -19.58 45.71
C GLY A 556 23.35 -20.06 45.41
N ASN A 557 22.98 -20.35 44.15
CA ASN A 557 21.66 -20.87 43.78
C ASN A 557 21.71 -21.85 42.57
N PRO A 558 22.08 -23.12 42.81
CA PRO A 558 22.29 -24.11 41.74
C PRO A 558 21.04 -24.41 40.90
N ILE A 559 19.84 -24.07 41.41
CA ILE A 559 18.56 -24.39 40.79
C ILE A 559 18.11 -23.33 39.79
N LYS A 560 18.61 -22.09 39.91
CA LYS A 560 18.28 -20.99 38.98
C LYS A 560 18.65 -21.33 37.53
N ILE A 561 19.74 -22.08 37.34
CA ILE A 561 20.23 -22.53 36.04
C ILE A 561 19.32 -23.61 35.44
N THR A 562 18.79 -24.51 36.28
CA THR A 562 17.89 -25.57 35.82
C THR A 562 16.49 -25.03 35.53
N ILE A 563 15.91 -24.16 36.35
CA ILE A 563 14.50 -23.72 36.20
C ILE A 563 14.24 -23.02 34.86
N ASN A 564 15.09 -22.06 34.48
CA ASN A 564 14.90 -21.31 33.22
C ASN A 564 15.08 -22.20 31.99
N SER A 565 15.91 -23.25 32.08
CA SER A 565 16.08 -24.23 31.00
C SER A 565 14.91 -25.21 30.84
N LEU A 566 14.05 -25.32 31.86
CA LEU A 566 12.91 -26.24 31.90
C LEU A 566 11.59 -25.56 31.52
N ASP A 567 11.56 -24.24 31.29
CA ASP A 567 10.35 -23.51 30.84
C ASP A 567 9.81 -24.05 29.51
N CYS A 568 10.71 -24.54 28.66
CA CYS A 568 10.36 -25.12 27.36
C CYS A 568 9.81 -26.55 27.42
N LEU A 569 9.84 -27.24 28.57
CA LEU A 569 9.43 -28.66 28.66
C LEU A 569 7.93 -28.88 28.59
N PHE A 570 7.15 -27.91 29.04
CA PHE A 570 5.70 -28.02 29.15
C PHE A 570 5.02 -26.95 28.31
N LYS A 571 4.02 -27.35 27.53
CA LYS A 571 3.10 -26.40 26.88
C LYS A 571 2.26 -25.74 27.97
N ILE A 572 2.60 -24.50 28.30
CA ILE A 572 1.84 -23.69 29.26
C ILE A 572 0.49 -23.38 28.64
N SER A 573 -0.58 -23.78 29.32
CA SER A 573 -1.95 -23.40 28.98
C SER A 573 -2.32 -22.10 29.68
N ASP A 574 -3.35 -21.41 29.19
CA ASP A 574 -3.82 -20.17 29.82
C ASP A 574 -4.33 -20.36 31.25
N LYS A 575 -4.65 -21.60 31.66
CA LYS A 575 -5.24 -21.90 32.96
C LYS A 575 -4.22 -21.90 34.12
N TYR A 576 -2.93 -21.98 33.84
CA TYR A 576 -1.89 -22.07 34.87
C TYR A 576 -0.72 -21.12 34.57
N PRO A 577 -0.38 -20.20 35.49
CA PRO A 577 0.70 -19.25 35.25
C PRO A 577 2.07 -19.93 35.31
N LEU A 578 3.04 -19.39 34.57
CA LEU A 578 4.43 -19.88 34.48
C LEU A 578 5.09 -20.10 35.85
N TRP A 579 4.88 -19.17 36.78
CA TRP A 579 5.50 -19.24 38.12
C TRP A 579 5.02 -20.48 38.91
N LEU A 580 3.75 -20.86 38.77
CA LEU A 580 3.19 -22.02 39.44
C LEU A 580 3.80 -23.31 38.89
N ASN A 581 3.94 -23.40 37.56
CA ASN A 581 4.59 -24.54 36.91
C ASN A 581 6.05 -24.70 37.39
N ARG A 582 6.80 -23.60 37.47
CA ARG A 582 8.18 -23.60 37.99
C ARG A 582 8.27 -24.12 39.42
N ILE A 583 7.33 -23.76 40.31
CA ILE A 583 7.29 -24.26 41.69
C ILE A 583 6.99 -25.76 41.73
N ILE A 584 6.00 -26.22 40.96
CA ILE A 584 5.61 -27.63 40.91
C ILE A 584 6.80 -28.49 40.43
N ILE A 585 7.48 -28.08 39.36
CA ILE A 585 8.66 -28.78 38.82
C ILE A 585 9.77 -28.83 39.87
N GLN A 586 10.01 -27.75 40.60
CA GLN A 586 11.02 -27.72 41.66
C GLN A 586 10.70 -28.69 42.79
N ILE A 587 9.49 -28.64 43.34
CA ILE A 587 9.08 -29.55 44.42
C ILE A 587 9.19 -31.00 43.97
N PHE A 588 8.71 -31.30 42.76
CA PHE A 588 8.79 -32.63 42.18
C PHE A 588 10.23 -33.11 41.99
N SER A 589 11.12 -32.22 41.51
CA SER A 589 12.55 -32.54 41.35
C SER A 589 13.24 -32.85 42.68
N ILE A 590 12.91 -32.13 43.76
CA ILE A 590 13.45 -32.37 45.11
C ILE A 590 13.03 -33.75 45.61
N ILE A 591 11.75 -34.10 45.43
CA ILE A 591 11.20 -35.40 45.83
C ILE A 591 11.90 -36.54 45.06
N ILE A 592 12.05 -36.41 43.74
CA ILE A 592 12.72 -37.42 42.91
C ILE A 592 14.18 -37.60 43.35
N ILE A 593 14.92 -36.51 43.53
CA ILE A 593 16.33 -36.57 43.94
C ILE A 593 16.46 -37.22 45.32
N CYS A 594 15.56 -36.90 46.26
CA CYS A 594 15.51 -37.55 47.57
C CYS A 594 15.26 -39.06 47.47
N LEU A 595 14.26 -39.48 46.68
CA LEU A 595 13.95 -40.90 46.50
C LEU A 595 15.09 -41.66 45.84
N LEU A 596 15.67 -41.14 44.75
CA LEU A 596 16.77 -41.79 44.03
C LEU A 596 18.04 -41.90 44.87
N THR A 597 18.38 -40.86 45.65
CA THR A 597 19.53 -40.91 46.56
C THR A 597 19.34 -41.95 47.66
N LEU A 598 18.15 -42.02 48.26
CA LEU A 598 17.82 -43.05 49.27
C LEU A 598 17.91 -44.47 48.69
N ILE A 599 17.43 -44.68 47.46
CA ILE A 599 17.53 -45.97 46.76
C ILE A 599 19.00 -46.37 46.54
N LEU A 600 19.83 -45.45 46.03
CA LEU A 600 21.26 -45.73 45.80
C LEU A 600 22.01 -46.05 47.10
N LEU A 601 21.73 -45.33 48.17
CA LEU A 601 22.32 -45.56 49.49
C LEU A 601 21.86 -46.89 50.08
N LEU A 602 20.59 -47.25 49.91
CA LEU A 602 20.04 -48.54 50.33
C LEU A 602 20.71 -49.70 49.59
N ILE A 603 20.86 -49.61 48.26
CA ILE A 603 21.57 -50.62 47.45
C ILE A 603 23.02 -50.78 47.93
N LYS A 604 23.73 -49.67 48.14
CA LYS A 604 25.11 -49.68 48.65
C LYS A 604 25.20 -50.31 50.04
N GLN A 605 24.23 -50.05 50.91
CA GLN A 605 24.22 -50.57 52.26
C GLN A 605 23.90 -52.07 52.32
N LEU A 606 22.94 -52.53 51.49
CA LEU A 606 22.64 -53.96 51.34
C LEU A 606 23.84 -54.75 50.82
N ARG A 607 24.67 -54.15 49.96
CA ARG A 607 25.94 -54.76 49.49
C ARG A 607 27.04 -54.79 50.57
N SER A 608 27.03 -53.86 51.52
CA SER A 608 28.11 -53.70 52.51
C SER A 608 27.99 -54.58 53.77
N TYR A 609 26.80 -55.13 54.06
CA TYR A 609 26.54 -55.91 55.28
C TYR A 609 26.09 -57.34 54.95
N LYS A 610 26.69 -58.35 55.59
CA LYS A 610 26.30 -59.76 55.43
C LYS A 610 24.91 -60.09 55.99
N LYS A 611 24.43 -59.38 57.02
CA LYS A 611 23.09 -59.54 57.60
C LYS A 611 22.19 -58.36 57.25
N LYS A 612 21.07 -58.64 56.54
CA LYS A 612 20.11 -57.62 56.08
C LYS A 612 19.49 -56.79 57.23
N GLU A 613 19.25 -57.41 58.39
CA GLU A 613 18.67 -56.73 59.56
C GLU A 613 19.58 -55.65 60.15
N GLN A 614 20.90 -55.85 60.13
CA GLN A 614 21.87 -54.87 60.60
C GLN A 614 22.00 -53.69 59.62
N ALA A 615 21.80 -53.93 58.33
CA ALA A 615 21.74 -52.89 57.32
C ALA A 615 20.52 -51.98 57.55
N LEU A 616 19.33 -52.55 57.74
CA LEU A 616 18.09 -51.79 57.94
C LEU A 616 18.12 -50.92 59.20
N LYS A 617 18.64 -51.42 60.33
CA LYS A 617 18.74 -50.64 61.58
C LYS A 617 19.59 -49.37 61.44
N LYS A 618 20.67 -49.41 60.63
CA LYS A 618 21.53 -48.24 60.38
C LYS A 618 21.01 -47.33 59.27
N PHE A 619 20.11 -47.81 58.41
CA PHE A 619 19.54 -47.04 57.30
C PHE A 619 18.71 -45.84 57.80
N HIS A 620 18.00 -45.97 58.93
CA HIS A 620 17.22 -44.88 59.51
C HIS A 620 18.06 -43.62 59.83
N GLN A 621 19.31 -43.79 60.24
CA GLN A 621 20.23 -42.65 60.45
C GLN A 621 20.65 -42.00 59.13
N MET A 622 20.77 -42.77 58.05
CA MET A 622 21.07 -42.24 56.70
C MET A 622 19.90 -41.46 56.13
N ILE A 623 18.66 -41.90 56.38
CA ILE A 623 17.45 -41.15 55.99
C ILE A 623 17.47 -39.76 56.65
N LYS A 624 17.69 -39.69 57.97
CA LYS A 624 17.78 -38.41 58.70
C LYS A 624 18.86 -37.50 58.14
N MET A 625 20.04 -38.05 57.87
CA MET A 625 21.14 -37.28 57.27
C MET A 625 20.81 -36.77 55.86
N THR A 626 20.12 -37.58 55.05
CA THR A 626 19.73 -37.21 53.68
C THR A 626 18.71 -36.07 53.68
N LEU A 627 17.71 -36.14 54.55
CA LEU A 627 16.71 -35.07 54.68
C LEU A 627 17.33 -33.75 55.15
N VAL A 628 18.24 -33.78 56.13
CA VAL A 628 18.94 -32.57 56.60
C VAL A 628 19.85 -32.00 55.51
N PHE A 629 20.56 -32.85 54.77
CA PHE A 629 21.43 -32.40 53.69
C PHE A 629 20.64 -31.74 52.55
N ILE A 630 19.54 -32.37 52.12
CA ILE A 630 18.66 -31.83 51.08
C ILE A 630 18.03 -30.52 51.54
N TYR A 631 17.57 -30.44 52.80
CA TYR A 631 17.04 -29.19 53.35
C TYR A 631 18.06 -28.05 53.23
N ILE A 632 19.31 -28.25 53.69
CA ILE A 632 20.36 -27.23 53.62
C ILE A 632 20.74 -26.89 52.17
N PHE A 633 20.78 -27.88 51.29
CA PHE A 633 21.15 -27.67 49.89
C PHE A 633 20.10 -26.85 49.11
N TYR A 634 18.81 -27.07 49.38
CA TYR A 634 17.70 -26.40 48.68
C TYR A 634 17.16 -25.15 49.39
N GLN A 635 17.53 -24.91 50.66
CA GLN A 635 17.08 -23.77 51.47
C GLN A 635 17.22 -22.41 50.76
N PRO A 636 18.36 -22.05 50.12
CA PRO A 636 18.51 -20.75 49.47
C PRO A 636 17.52 -20.55 48.33
N SER A 637 17.29 -21.60 47.54
CA SER A 637 16.43 -21.53 46.36
C SER A 637 14.94 -21.40 46.71
N ILE A 638 14.51 -22.03 47.80
CA ILE A 638 13.13 -21.92 48.30
C ILE A 638 12.84 -20.49 48.77
N VAL A 639 13.76 -19.90 49.55
CA VAL A 639 13.63 -18.53 50.09
C VAL A 639 13.61 -17.48 48.97
N ILE A 640 14.50 -17.62 47.97
CA ILE A 640 14.58 -16.68 46.84
C ILE A 640 13.29 -16.72 45.99
N ASN A 641 12.76 -17.92 45.69
CA ASN A 641 11.55 -18.04 44.88
C ASN A 641 10.29 -17.55 45.62
N GLN A 642 10.22 -17.67 46.94
CA GLN A 642 9.11 -17.12 47.74
C GLN A 642 9.15 -15.59 47.81
N ASN A 643 10.33 -14.98 47.98
CA ASN A 643 10.44 -13.51 48.06
C ASN A 643 10.23 -12.80 46.71
N LEU A 644 10.57 -13.44 45.59
CA LEU A 644 10.33 -12.90 44.25
C LEU A 644 8.84 -12.83 43.86
N ILE A 645 7.98 -13.64 44.51
CA ILE A 645 6.54 -13.66 44.25
C ILE A 645 5.84 -12.44 44.88
N PHE A 646 6.41 -11.83 45.92
CA PHE A 646 5.72 -10.81 46.73
C PHE A 646 6.08 -9.34 46.41
N ILE A 647 7.19 -9.05 45.71
CA ILE A 647 7.76 -7.67 45.72
C ILE A 647 7.94 -7.00 44.34
N GLY A 648 7.76 -7.69 43.23
CA GLY A 648 8.00 -7.08 41.91
C GLY A 648 6.85 -6.22 41.39
N PHE A 649 6.66 -4.98 41.87
CA PHE A 649 5.71 -4.03 41.29
C PHE A 649 6.42 -2.89 40.57
N GLN A 650 6.16 -2.71 39.27
CA GLN A 650 6.60 -1.55 38.51
C GLN A 650 5.38 -0.66 38.19
N LYS A 651 5.46 0.62 38.55
CA LYS A 651 4.33 1.56 38.45
C LYS A 651 4.26 2.16 37.04
N ILE A 652 3.30 1.70 36.24
CA ILE A 652 2.85 2.39 35.02
C ILE A 652 1.34 2.64 35.23
N LYS A 653 0.92 3.92 35.15
CA LYS A 653 -0.37 4.52 35.58
C LYS A 653 -1.54 3.55 35.93
N PHE A 654 -2.05 3.67 37.17
CA PHE A 654 -3.24 3.05 37.79
C PHE A 654 -3.41 1.52 37.76
N ILE A 655 -2.58 0.78 37.04
CA ILE A 655 -2.55 -0.69 37.06
C ILE A 655 -1.16 -1.12 37.53
N TYR A 656 -1.09 -1.77 38.69
CA TYR A 656 0.15 -2.34 39.19
C TYR A 656 0.54 -3.52 38.30
N TYR A 657 1.53 -3.35 37.43
CA TYR A 657 2.10 -4.46 36.68
C TYR A 657 3.11 -5.18 37.56
N SER A 658 2.87 -6.47 37.78
CA SER A 658 3.87 -7.32 38.41
C SER A 658 4.98 -7.60 37.40
N GLN A 659 6.24 -7.49 37.82
CA GLN A 659 7.41 -7.63 36.95
C GLN A 659 7.69 -9.10 36.52
N LYS A 660 6.73 -10.02 36.69
CA LYS A 660 6.91 -11.44 36.32
C LYS A 660 5.65 -12.32 36.23
N ILE A 661 4.43 -11.75 36.24
CA ILE A 661 3.20 -12.55 36.09
C ILE A 661 2.63 -12.30 34.70
N GLU A 662 2.88 -13.25 33.80
CA GLU A 662 2.16 -13.33 32.53
C GLU A 662 0.70 -13.71 32.78
N ASN A 663 -0.19 -12.87 32.25
CA ASN A 663 -1.55 -13.17 31.82
C ASN A 663 -2.37 -14.06 32.75
N ASP A 664 -2.89 -13.47 33.84
CA ASP A 664 -4.32 -13.40 34.12
C ASP A 664 -4.58 -12.36 35.22
N PHE A 665 -5.49 -11.43 34.95
CA PHE A 665 -5.82 -10.32 35.84
C PHE A 665 -6.52 -10.82 37.12
N PHE A 666 -5.85 -10.71 38.27
CA PHE A 666 -6.52 -10.53 39.56
C PHE A 666 -5.93 -9.29 40.24
N ILE A 667 -6.69 -8.19 40.19
CA ILE A 667 -6.37 -6.94 40.88
C ILE A 667 -6.59 -7.17 42.38
N PHE A 668 -5.52 -7.37 43.15
CA PHE A 668 -5.59 -7.10 44.59
C PHE A 668 -5.49 -5.59 44.80
N LYS A 669 -6.63 -4.94 45.04
CA LYS A 669 -6.69 -3.54 45.49
C LYS A 669 -6.27 -3.49 46.96
N LEU A 670 -4.96 -3.54 47.23
CA LEU A 670 -4.43 -3.32 48.57
C LEU A 670 -4.37 -1.81 48.84
N ASN A 671 -5.32 -1.31 49.63
CA ASN A 671 -5.25 0.01 50.25
C ASN A 671 -4.06 0.04 51.20
N PHE A 672 -2.97 0.70 50.80
CA PHE A 672 -1.83 0.99 51.65
C PHE A 672 -2.21 2.04 52.71
N ASN A 673 -2.64 1.58 53.88
CA ASN A 673 -2.61 2.32 55.13
C ASN A 673 -2.34 1.33 56.28
N LYS A 674 -1.10 0.82 56.34
CA LYS A 674 -0.45 0.29 57.56
C LYS A 674 0.98 -0.14 57.22
N PHE A 675 1.95 0.57 57.80
CA PHE A 675 3.34 0.17 57.88
C PHE A 675 3.43 -1.19 58.58
N TYR A 676 4.12 -2.16 57.97
CA TYR A 676 4.57 -3.36 58.68
C TYR A 676 6.06 -3.20 59.00
N TYR A 677 6.34 -3.04 60.29
CA TYR A 677 7.68 -3.06 60.88
C TYR A 677 8.28 -4.47 60.77
N PHE A 678 9.55 -4.53 60.36
CA PHE A 678 10.40 -5.71 60.59
C PHE A 678 10.66 -5.84 62.10
N ILE A 679 10.28 -6.98 62.68
CA ILE A 679 10.72 -7.36 64.02
C ILE A 679 12.17 -7.84 63.90
N VAL A 680 13.11 -7.01 64.33
CA VAL A 680 14.44 -7.44 64.78
C VAL A 680 14.36 -7.45 66.31
N GLN A 681 14.27 -8.66 66.87
CA GLN A 681 14.56 -8.90 68.27
C GLN A 681 16.05 -8.59 68.50
N ASN A 682 16.34 -7.58 69.32
CA ASN A 682 17.59 -7.51 70.06
C ASN A 682 17.25 -7.14 71.51
N THR A 683 17.74 -7.99 72.40
CA THR A 683 17.78 -7.90 73.85
C THR A 683 18.48 -6.62 74.32
N ASP A 684 17.77 -5.76 75.05
CA ASP A 684 17.92 -5.54 76.50
C ASP A 684 16.74 -4.69 77.02
#